data_AF-A0A944N4D2-F1
#
_entry.id   AF-A0A944N4D2-F1
#
_cell.length_a   1.000
_cell.length_b   1.000
_cell.length_c   1.000
_cell.angle_alpha   90.00
_cell.angle_beta   90.00
_cell.angle_gamma   90.00
#
_symmetry.space_group_name_H-M   'P 1'
#
loop_
_entity.id
_entity.type
_entity.pdbx_description
1 polymer ?
#
loop_
_entity_poly.entity_id
_entity_poly.type
_entity_poly.pdbx_seq_one_letter_code
_entity_poly.pdbx_strand_id
1 'polypeptide(L)'
;MNAVLEAENDSTDNSEENSTEITQHKSANVSFSFFLYRLIAYADARRSISSFLFILFVVVVSDIIFNIYLFVPYTELVESISGVNPGGFEELDVGFAPEVWQALLGMILGTLILVISIASQSIPKLIDIYMKNVPSLLYIWFLIISGGHALIIKIYGEIGLIREPSRIFNTHFLLTICSIIAFPYVFYILRQTKPTNIISRIYNTNMDQITALTSKRNRALAHIPAVVEHQQYTIFEALNQLDDILEFSSFKELKADIVHDMSLTLQNYIRLKKDIAPGFFNVSPKVRTDISFKTMVGQFGEMERNQSFYEQKCFRLLGNVYIRLLEHGEFDLSSMVAGEMATLGLTAIEEDNTELVDIIIIRFNTLLRFAIKHGVRNNEPRNLYNLGFYYGNFIKYLVEHKKIDHVKRCFMYLRIYGVEIFKHGSNSPAMYFIVDVIATEMKKVLEQIYHDGWDVEIQNGMLGEMLQVDSPPDFNKEDMARGVLINNGVRVLQFGLALFYQREGMNDFVDRIAKDVLDDLEVLGEATFSQVIEMTSNRLLFSGPTFWEDTDRGNLNIYYTSDQDQIDSFKQRLYELAQTQLKKTTTVKYKLTPAEMELLWEMSRMTKIKEVEQISNNAVNFELILGELKNIDEVRLEALISLREKLKFNSENPKLIISTSRQVAVGTLLKIMGNISGNNKQQEIEATVKLNTPNFIFVKTSTSADSKKFDNFSSLTVSFRPLRQKMVYQFEAEPQGAGANGLQRIAHADAVKIIEEL
;
A
#
# COMPACT_ATOMS: atom_id res chain seq x y z
N MET A 1 17.34 74.04 58.52
CA MET A 1 16.31 72.98 58.42
C MET A 1 17.04 71.74 57.94
N ASN A 2 17.80 71.04 58.79
CA ASN A 2 17.45 70.22 59.96
C ASN A 2 16.49 69.05 59.66
N ALA A 3 17.02 67.86 59.97
CA ALA A 3 16.39 66.56 60.21
C ALA A 3 16.16 65.61 59.01
N VAL A 4 17.21 64.88 58.66
CA VAL A 4 17.13 63.46 58.25
C VAL A 4 18.23 62.74 59.03
N LEU A 5 17.85 61.87 59.98
CA LEU A 5 18.56 60.68 60.44
C LEU A 5 17.82 60.05 61.66
N GLU A 6 17.74 58.72 61.61
CA GLU A 6 17.65 57.73 62.70
C GLU A 6 16.30 57.30 63.32
N ALA A 7 16.21 55.94 63.44
CA ALA A 7 15.40 55.07 64.28
C ALA A 7 13.89 54.94 63.95
N GLU A 8 13.27 53.75 63.87
CA GLU A 8 13.54 52.50 64.60
C GLU A 8 12.89 51.29 63.87
N ASN A 9 13.61 50.16 63.85
CA ASN A 9 13.14 48.80 63.54
C ASN A 9 12.03 48.36 64.51
N ASP A 10 11.01 47.62 64.04
CA ASP A 10 10.78 46.24 64.54
C ASP A 10 9.74 45.43 63.73
N SER A 11 9.94 44.11 63.71
CA SER A 11 9.03 43.02 63.29
C SER A 11 8.92 42.60 61.80
N THR A 12 10.06 42.22 61.21
CA THR A 12 10.11 41.05 60.29
C THR A 12 10.29 39.79 61.13
N ASP A 13 9.24 38.99 61.32
CA ASP A 13 9.41 37.61 61.84
C ASP A 13 8.29 36.60 61.50
N ASN A 14 7.28 36.95 60.69
CA ASN A 14 6.14 36.04 60.42
C ASN A 14 5.98 35.54 58.97
N SER A 15 6.93 35.84 58.06
CA SER A 15 6.84 35.45 56.64
C SER A 15 7.84 34.37 56.20
N GLU A 16 8.91 34.11 56.96
CA GLU A 16 9.88 33.06 56.62
C GLU A 16 9.48 31.68 57.17
N GLU A 17 8.78 31.58 58.32
CA GLU A 17 8.32 30.30 58.87
C GLU A 17 7.20 29.65 58.03
N ASN A 18 6.23 30.43 57.52
CA ASN A 18 5.15 29.87 56.70
C ASN A 18 5.62 29.39 55.32
N SER A 19 6.66 29.98 54.75
CA SER A 19 7.22 29.55 53.46
C SER A 19 8.15 28.35 53.61
N THR A 20 8.88 28.24 54.73
CA THR A 20 9.68 27.05 55.06
C THR A 20 8.82 25.86 55.50
N GLU A 21 7.73 26.06 56.26
CA GLU A 21 6.78 24.99 56.62
C GLU A 21 6.06 24.42 55.39
N ILE A 22 5.60 25.25 54.45
CA ILE A 22 4.93 24.77 53.22
C ILE A 22 5.91 24.02 52.31
N THR A 23 7.19 24.43 52.27
CA THR A 23 8.23 23.78 51.47
C THR A 23 8.76 22.49 52.13
N GLN A 24 8.81 22.44 53.47
CA GLN A 24 9.07 21.22 54.24
C GLN A 24 7.91 20.22 54.17
N HIS A 25 6.65 20.67 54.23
CA HIS A 25 5.50 19.77 54.09
C HIS A 25 5.43 19.14 52.69
N LYS A 26 5.81 19.89 51.65
CA LYS A 26 5.87 19.40 50.27
C LYS A 26 7.04 18.44 50.04
N SER A 27 8.21 18.70 50.63
CA SER A 27 9.38 17.80 50.55
C SER A 27 9.24 16.54 51.42
N ALA A 28 8.62 16.65 52.60
CA ALA A 28 8.30 15.53 53.49
C ALA A 28 7.25 14.59 52.88
N ASN A 29 6.22 15.13 52.21
CA ASN A 29 5.25 14.32 51.47
C ASN A 29 5.87 13.59 50.27
N VAL A 30 6.85 14.19 49.59
CA VAL A 30 7.62 13.53 48.51
C VAL A 30 8.56 12.45 49.07
N SER A 31 9.21 12.71 50.20
CA SER A 31 10.09 11.75 50.91
C SER A 31 9.31 10.55 51.46
N PHE A 32 8.16 10.79 52.10
CA PHE A 32 7.28 9.74 52.60
C PHE A 32 6.65 8.94 51.45
N SER A 33 6.22 9.60 50.37
CA SER A 33 5.72 8.91 49.17
C SER A 33 6.80 8.06 48.50
N PHE A 34 8.06 8.51 48.50
CA PHE A 34 9.20 7.74 47.99
C PHE A 34 9.55 6.56 48.89
N PHE A 35 9.48 6.73 50.22
CA PHE A 35 9.67 5.64 51.18
C PHE A 35 8.55 4.59 51.07
N LEU A 36 7.29 5.01 51.00
CA LEU A 36 6.14 4.13 50.79
C LEU A 36 6.24 3.41 49.44
N TYR A 37 6.64 4.11 48.37
CA TYR A 37 6.94 3.51 47.07
C TYR A 37 8.03 2.45 47.18
N ARG A 38 9.12 2.70 47.93
CA ARG A 38 10.22 1.74 48.10
C ARG A 38 9.77 0.52 48.91
N LEU A 39 8.90 0.69 49.90
CA LEU A 39 8.36 -0.40 50.70
C LEU A 39 7.37 -1.25 49.89
N ILE A 40 6.47 -0.61 49.14
CA ILE A 40 5.55 -1.30 48.21
C ILE A 40 6.35 -2.00 47.11
N ALA A 41 7.35 -1.35 46.51
CA ALA A 41 8.21 -1.94 45.48
C ALA A 41 9.04 -3.11 46.03
N TYR A 42 9.47 -3.05 47.30
CA TYR A 42 10.16 -4.15 47.96
C TYR A 42 9.22 -5.34 48.22
N ALA A 43 7.99 -5.07 48.68
CA ALA A 43 6.95 -6.08 48.84
C ALA A 43 6.54 -6.70 47.48
N ASP A 44 6.45 -5.88 46.44
CA ASP A 44 6.16 -6.31 45.06
C ASP A 44 7.30 -7.14 44.46
N ALA A 45 8.55 -6.81 44.76
CA ALA A 45 9.70 -7.62 44.36
C ALA A 45 9.76 -8.97 45.09
N ARG A 46 9.14 -9.08 46.28
CA ARG A 46 9.17 -10.28 47.15
C ARG A 46 7.76 -10.77 47.51
N ARG A 47 6.83 -10.73 46.55
CA ARG A 47 5.40 -11.05 46.75
C ARG A 47 5.12 -12.36 47.48
N SER A 48 5.88 -13.41 47.19
CA SER A 48 5.70 -14.71 47.85
C SER A 48 6.03 -14.65 49.34
N ILE A 49 7.12 -13.98 49.72
CA ILE A 49 7.53 -13.83 51.12
C ILE A 49 6.51 -12.97 51.87
N SER A 50 6.04 -11.88 51.27
CA SER A 50 4.99 -11.04 51.85
C SER A 50 3.69 -11.81 52.05
N SER A 51 3.28 -12.63 51.06
CA SER A 51 2.09 -13.49 51.17
C SER A 51 2.25 -14.53 52.27
N PHE A 52 3.42 -15.16 52.38
CA PHE A 52 3.74 -16.09 53.45
C PHE A 52 3.59 -15.45 54.84
N LEU A 53 4.25 -14.31 55.08
CA LEU A 53 4.20 -13.62 56.37
C LEU A 53 2.77 -13.17 56.73
N PHE A 54 2.04 -12.67 55.74
CA PHE A 54 0.65 -12.27 55.92
C PHE A 54 -0.24 -13.45 56.34
N ILE A 55 -0.18 -14.57 55.61
CA ILE A 55 -0.99 -15.75 55.93
C ILE A 55 -0.57 -16.35 57.27
N LEU A 56 0.73 -16.40 57.57
CA LEU A 56 1.23 -16.90 58.85
C LEU A 56 0.63 -16.09 60.00
N PHE A 57 0.65 -14.77 59.89
CA PHE A 57 0.03 -13.89 60.87
C PHE A 57 -1.47 -14.14 60.98
N VAL A 58 -2.19 -14.25 59.86
CA VAL A 58 -3.64 -14.50 59.85
C VAL A 58 -4.00 -15.82 60.54
N VAL A 59 -3.30 -16.92 60.24
CA VAL A 59 -3.58 -18.24 60.83
C VAL A 59 -3.30 -18.24 62.33
N VAL A 60 -2.16 -17.69 62.77
CA VAL A 60 -1.78 -17.63 64.18
C VAL A 60 -2.76 -16.76 64.97
N VAL A 61 -3.09 -15.57 64.48
CA VAL A 61 -4.05 -14.68 65.15
C VAL A 61 -5.44 -15.31 65.19
N SER A 62 -5.87 -15.98 64.12
CA SER A 62 -7.16 -16.65 64.08
C SER A 62 -7.24 -17.81 65.08
N ASP A 63 -6.18 -18.60 65.22
CA ASP A 63 -6.10 -19.67 66.22
C ASP A 63 -6.16 -19.10 67.65
N ILE A 64 -5.46 -18.00 67.92
CA ILE A 64 -5.52 -17.30 69.22
C ILE A 64 -6.92 -16.75 69.50
N ILE A 65 -7.55 -16.09 68.52
CA ILE A 65 -8.91 -15.57 68.65
C ILE A 65 -9.89 -16.70 68.89
N PHE A 66 -9.77 -17.80 68.16
CA PHE A 66 -10.63 -18.96 68.33
C PHE A 66 -10.50 -19.54 69.74
N ASN A 67 -9.27 -19.72 70.20
CA ASN A 67 -8.96 -20.23 71.53
C ASN A 67 -9.51 -19.34 72.66
N ILE A 68 -9.40 -18.00 72.54
CA ILE A 68 -9.81 -17.08 73.62
C ILE A 68 -11.32 -16.80 73.60
N TYR A 69 -11.92 -16.61 72.42
CA TYR A 69 -13.25 -16.02 72.31
C TYR A 69 -14.30 -16.92 71.66
N LEU A 70 -13.93 -17.83 70.75
CA LEU A 70 -14.91 -18.57 69.94
C LEU A 70 -15.08 -20.03 70.32
N PHE A 71 -14.11 -20.61 71.04
CA PHE A 71 -14.17 -22.03 71.40
C PHE A 71 -15.38 -22.36 72.27
N VAL A 72 -15.58 -21.64 73.39
CA VAL A 72 -16.71 -21.88 74.30
C VAL A 72 -18.07 -21.66 73.62
N PRO A 73 -18.30 -20.54 72.89
CA PRO A 73 -19.54 -20.39 72.11
C PRO A 73 -19.73 -21.48 71.05
N TYR A 74 -18.65 -21.98 70.45
CA TYR A 74 -18.72 -23.04 69.44
C TYR A 74 -19.12 -24.38 70.06
N THR A 75 -18.58 -24.74 71.22
CA THR A 75 -18.97 -25.98 71.92
C THR A 75 -20.44 -25.93 72.33
N GLU A 76 -20.92 -24.82 72.89
CA GLU A 76 -22.33 -24.60 73.23
C GLU A 76 -23.25 -24.69 72.00
N LEU A 77 -22.80 -24.15 70.86
CA LEU A 77 -23.55 -24.25 69.60
C LEU A 77 -23.67 -25.72 69.14
N VAL A 78 -22.57 -26.47 69.15
CA VAL A 78 -22.57 -27.89 68.75
C VAL A 78 -23.45 -28.71 69.69
N GLU A 79 -23.42 -28.43 70.99
CA GLU A 79 -24.32 -29.02 71.99
C GLU A 79 -25.79 -28.75 71.67
N SER A 80 -26.14 -27.50 71.37
CA SER A 80 -27.52 -27.11 71.06
C SER A 80 -28.07 -27.77 69.80
N ILE A 81 -27.21 -27.99 68.78
CA ILE A 81 -27.59 -28.58 67.50
C ILE A 81 -27.65 -30.12 67.58
N SER A 82 -26.71 -30.72 68.30
CA SER A 82 -26.59 -32.19 68.38
C SER A 82 -27.47 -32.81 69.47
N GLY A 83 -27.90 -32.03 70.46
CA GLY A 83 -28.71 -32.51 71.60
C GLY A 83 -27.95 -33.39 72.59
N VAL A 84 -26.61 -33.48 72.46
CA VAL A 84 -25.72 -34.28 73.31
C VAL A 84 -24.57 -33.40 73.76
N ASN A 85 -24.19 -33.50 75.04
CA ASN A 85 -22.98 -32.85 75.53
C ASN A 85 -21.76 -33.60 74.94
N PRO A 86 -20.98 -33.00 74.00
CA PRO A 86 -19.81 -33.66 73.44
C PRO A 86 -18.87 -33.92 74.61
N GLY A 87 -18.64 -35.19 74.94
CA GLY A 87 -17.82 -35.60 76.07
C GLY A 87 -16.36 -35.27 75.85
N GLY A 88 -16.00 -33.99 75.97
CA GLY A 88 -14.68 -33.44 75.67
C GLY A 88 -14.31 -33.60 74.20
N PHE A 89 -13.86 -32.53 73.54
CA PHE A 89 -13.23 -32.68 72.23
C PHE A 89 -11.84 -33.35 72.33
N GLU A 90 -11.43 -33.76 73.54
CA GLU A 90 -10.25 -34.58 73.84
C GLU A 90 -10.29 -35.97 73.18
N GLU A 91 -11.47 -36.59 73.07
CA GLU A 91 -11.64 -37.94 72.49
C GLU A 91 -11.70 -37.95 70.94
N LEU A 92 -11.72 -36.77 70.31
CA LEU A 92 -11.75 -36.64 68.86
C LEU A 92 -10.40 -37.08 68.25
N ASP A 93 -10.37 -38.24 67.59
CA ASP A 93 -9.17 -38.70 66.87
C ASP A 93 -8.90 -37.78 65.68
N VAL A 94 -7.88 -36.93 65.79
CA VAL A 94 -7.38 -36.04 64.74
C VAL A 94 -6.02 -36.48 64.20
N GLY A 95 -5.60 -37.72 64.50
CA GLY A 95 -4.33 -38.28 64.05
C GLY A 95 -4.19 -38.37 62.54
N PHE A 96 -5.33 -38.39 61.82
CA PHE A 96 -5.46 -38.41 60.36
C PHE A 96 -5.35 -37.03 59.67
N ALA A 97 -5.43 -35.93 60.42
CA ALA A 97 -5.58 -34.60 59.84
C ALA A 97 -4.36 -34.21 58.96
N PRO A 98 -3.10 -34.45 59.37
CA PRO A 98 -1.94 -34.18 58.52
C PRO A 98 -1.95 -34.97 57.20
N GLU A 99 -2.41 -36.23 57.22
CA GLU A 99 -2.53 -37.07 56.03
C GLU A 99 -3.56 -36.50 55.04
N VAL A 100 -4.71 -36.02 55.54
CA VAL A 100 -5.74 -35.37 54.70
C VAL A 100 -5.24 -34.04 54.13
N TRP A 101 -4.52 -33.23 54.92
CA TRP A 101 -3.88 -32.01 54.43
C TRP A 101 -2.86 -32.29 53.34
N GLN A 102 -2.04 -33.33 53.52
CA GLN A 102 -1.05 -33.74 52.54
C GLN A 102 -1.70 -34.23 51.24
N ALA A 103 -2.82 -34.96 51.33
CA ALA A 103 -3.61 -35.37 50.17
C ALA A 103 -4.23 -34.16 49.43
N LEU A 104 -4.82 -33.21 50.17
CA LEU A 104 -5.40 -32.00 49.59
C LEU A 104 -4.33 -31.14 48.89
N LEU A 105 -3.19 -30.93 49.55
CA LEU A 105 -2.05 -30.19 48.99
C LEU A 105 -1.50 -30.89 47.75
N GLY A 106 -1.32 -32.21 47.81
CA GLY A 106 -0.86 -33.01 46.67
C GLY A 106 -1.80 -32.93 45.46
N MET A 107 -3.11 -33.01 45.69
CA MET A 107 -4.12 -32.88 44.63
C MET A 107 -4.09 -31.51 43.96
N ILE A 108 -4.06 -30.44 44.75
CA ILE A 108 -4.07 -29.06 44.25
C ILE A 108 -2.75 -28.77 43.52
N LEU A 109 -1.61 -29.03 44.16
CA LEU A 109 -0.30 -28.77 43.58
C LEU A 109 -0.06 -29.61 42.32
N GLY A 110 -0.47 -30.88 42.33
CA GLY A 110 -0.40 -31.76 41.15
C GLY A 110 -1.24 -31.24 39.98
N THR A 111 -2.47 -30.79 40.24
CA THR A 111 -3.34 -30.21 39.22
C THR A 111 -2.73 -28.92 38.64
N LEU A 112 -2.19 -28.05 39.50
CA LEU A 112 -1.53 -26.81 39.08
C LEU A 112 -0.32 -27.08 38.18
N ILE A 113 0.56 -27.99 38.59
CA ILE A 113 1.76 -28.35 37.82
C ILE A 113 1.34 -28.87 36.44
N LEU A 114 0.34 -29.75 36.36
CA LEU A 114 -0.13 -30.29 35.10
C LEU A 114 -0.70 -29.19 34.20
N VAL A 115 -1.63 -28.38 34.71
CA VAL A 115 -2.30 -27.33 33.92
C VAL A 115 -1.31 -26.26 33.44
N ILE A 116 -0.43 -25.80 34.33
CA ILE A 116 0.58 -24.78 33.99
C ILE A 116 1.58 -25.36 33.00
N SER A 117 2.03 -26.61 33.18
CA SER A 117 2.97 -27.26 32.27
C SER A 117 2.39 -27.33 30.85
N ILE A 118 1.15 -27.81 30.70
CA ILE A 118 0.46 -27.87 29.39
C ILE A 118 0.35 -26.48 28.77
N ALA A 119 -0.16 -25.50 29.53
CA ALA A 119 -0.35 -24.15 28.99
C ALA A 119 0.98 -23.43 28.67
N SER A 120 2.05 -23.74 29.41
CA SER A 120 3.39 -23.16 29.18
C SER A 120 4.05 -23.62 27.88
N GLN A 121 3.57 -24.72 27.27
CA GLN A 121 4.05 -25.16 25.96
C GLN A 121 3.66 -24.18 24.84
N SER A 122 2.50 -23.53 24.99
CA SER A 122 1.99 -22.56 24.01
C SER A 122 2.22 -21.10 24.41
N ILE A 123 2.54 -20.83 25.68
CA ILE A 123 2.65 -19.47 26.23
C ILE A 123 3.95 -19.37 27.03
N PRO A 124 5.02 -18.81 26.42
CA PRO A 124 6.26 -18.55 27.12
C PRO A 124 6.04 -17.68 28.37
N LYS A 125 6.86 -17.90 29.41
CA LYS A 125 6.80 -17.14 30.68
C LYS A 125 5.46 -17.22 31.44
N LEU A 126 4.55 -18.13 31.08
CA LEU A 126 3.31 -18.35 31.83
C LEU A 126 3.55 -18.63 33.32
N ILE A 127 4.62 -19.37 33.61
CA ILE A 127 5.06 -19.66 34.98
C ILE A 127 5.32 -18.36 35.74
N ASP A 128 5.97 -17.37 35.13
CA ASP A 128 6.27 -16.09 35.78
C ASP A 128 4.99 -15.28 36.08
N ILE A 129 4.01 -15.33 35.17
CA ILE A 129 2.69 -14.69 35.37
C ILE A 129 1.97 -15.33 36.56
N TYR A 130 2.02 -16.66 36.65
CA TYR A 130 1.41 -17.41 37.74
C TYR A 130 2.10 -17.15 39.08
N MET A 131 3.44 -17.20 39.11
CA MET A 131 4.24 -16.99 40.33
C MET A 131 4.11 -15.57 40.90
N LYS A 132 3.58 -14.63 40.12
CA LYS A 132 3.29 -13.25 40.55
C LYS A 132 1.81 -13.00 40.89
N ASN A 133 0.94 -14.02 40.77
CA ASN A 133 -0.50 -13.91 41.01
C ASN A 133 -0.81 -13.98 42.51
N VAL A 134 -1.26 -12.85 43.08
CA VAL A 134 -1.49 -12.69 44.53
C VAL A 134 -2.54 -13.67 45.08
N PRO A 135 -3.77 -13.79 44.51
CA PRO A 135 -4.73 -14.82 44.93
C PRO A 135 -4.14 -16.23 45.00
N SER A 136 -3.34 -16.62 44.01
CA SER A 136 -2.69 -17.93 43.99
C SER A 136 -1.67 -18.11 45.10
N LEU A 137 -0.81 -17.12 45.31
CA LEU A 137 0.19 -17.13 46.37
C LEU A 137 -0.46 -17.20 47.76
N LEU A 138 -1.50 -16.40 47.99
CA LEU A 138 -2.23 -16.39 49.26
C LEU A 138 -2.86 -17.75 49.55
N TYR A 139 -3.53 -18.36 48.56
CA TYR A 139 -4.19 -19.65 48.77
C TYR A 139 -3.19 -20.81 48.95
N ILE A 140 -2.10 -20.85 48.18
CA ILE A 140 -1.04 -21.86 48.37
C ILE A 140 -0.42 -21.75 49.76
N TRP A 141 -0.06 -20.54 50.19
CA TRP A 141 0.49 -20.34 51.53
C TRP A 141 -0.54 -20.67 52.62
N PHE A 142 -1.82 -20.39 52.38
CA PHE A 142 -2.90 -20.76 53.29
C PHE A 142 -3.03 -22.27 53.47
N LEU A 143 -2.92 -23.04 52.39
CA LEU A 143 -2.87 -24.51 52.44
C LEU A 143 -1.62 -25.02 53.19
N ILE A 144 -0.44 -24.50 52.85
CA ILE A 144 0.83 -24.94 53.45
C ILE A 144 0.86 -24.65 54.96
N ILE A 145 0.48 -23.44 55.36
CA ILE A 145 0.53 -23.02 56.76
C ILE A 145 -0.55 -23.74 57.57
N SER A 146 -1.76 -23.94 57.02
CA SER A 146 -2.83 -24.69 57.71
C SER A 146 -2.49 -26.18 57.86
N GLY A 147 -1.84 -26.79 56.86
CA GLY A 147 -1.31 -28.16 56.98
C GLY A 147 -0.14 -28.25 57.97
N GLY A 148 0.76 -27.26 57.98
CA GLY A 148 1.82 -27.15 58.98
C GLY A 148 1.26 -26.97 60.39
N HIS A 149 0.18 -26.21 60.55
CA HIS A 149 -0.55 -26.07 61.80
C HIS A 149 -1.08 -27.43 62.30
N ALA A 150 -1.65 -28.25 61.42
CA ALA A 150 -2.12 -29.60 61.76
C ALA A 150 -0.97 -30.52 62.23
N LEU A 151 0.20 -30.42 61.60
CA LEU A 151 1.38 -31.19 61.97
C LEU A 151 1.93 -30.78 63.35
N ILE A 152 1.95 -29.48 63.66
CA ILE A 152 2.34 -28.97 64.99
C ILE A 152 1.36 -29.47 66.07
N ILE A 153 0.05 -29.44 65.79
CA ILE A 153 -0.98 -29.96 66.69
C ILE A 153 -0.78 -31.45 66.98
N LYS A 154 -0.45 -32.25 65.95
CA LYS A 154 -0.16 -33.68 66.11
C LYS A 154 1.05 -33.92 67.02
N ILE A 155 2.16 -33.21 66.78
CA ILE A 155 3.37 -33.30 67.62
C ILE A 155 3.07 -32.91 69.07
N TYR A 156 2.31 -31.84 69.30
CA TYR A 156 1.90 -31.45 70.65
C TYR A 156 1.01 -32.51 71.31
N GLY A 157 0.13 -33.16 70.55
CA GLY A 157 -0.63 -34.33 71.00
C GLY A 157 0.24 -35.50 71.43
N GLU A 158 1.28 -35.82 70.66
CA GLU A 158 2.22 -36.93 70.95
C GLU A 158 3.08 -36.67 72.19
N ILE A 159 3.38 -35.41 72.51
CA ILE A 159 4.16 -34.99 73.69
C ILE A 159 3.25 -34.79 74.92
N GLY A 160 1.94 -35.00 74.80
CA GLY A 160 0.96 -34.87 75.90
C GLY A 160 0.50 -33.44 76.19
N LEU A 161 0.79 -32.47 75.32
CA LEU A 161 0.31 -31.09 75.40
C LEU A 161 -0.93 -30.93 74.52
N ILE A 162 -2.08 -31.38 75.01
CA ILE A 162 -3.33 -31.32 74.26
C ILE A 162 -3.88 -29.89 74.25
N ARG A 163 -4.06 -29.31 73.05
CA ARG A 163 -4.80 -28.07 72.82
C ARG A 163 -6.05 -28.36 72.01
N GLU A 164 -7.17 -28.63 72.69
CA GLU A 164 -8.46 -28.90 72.04
C GLU A 164 -8.93 -27.79 71.10
N PRO A 165 -8.81 -26.49 71.45
CA PRO A 165 -9.31 -25.43 70.57
C PRO A 165 -8.62 -25.40 69.22
N SER A 166 -7.29 -25.57 69.18
CA SER A 166 -6.52 -25.60 67.94
C SER A 166 -6.82 -26.83 67.09
N ARG A 167 -7.11 -28.00 67.71
CA ARG A 167 -7.54 -29.22 67.01
C ARG A 167 -8.85 -29.00 66.25
N ILE A 168 -9.87 -28.50 66.95
CA ILE A 168 -11.16 -28.19 66.33
C ILE A 168 -11.01 -27.11 65.27
N PHE A 169 -10.27 -26.03 65.58
CA PHE A 169 -10.06 -24.94 64.65
C PHE A 169 -9.46 -25.43 63.32
N ASN A 170 -8.44 -26.29 63.40
CA ASN A 170 -7.83 -26.84 62.20
C ASN A 170 -8.81 -27.76 61.43
N THR A 171 -9.36 -28.77 62.09
CA THR A 171 -10.11 -29.84 61.43
C THR A 171 -11.50 -29.41 60.98
N HIS A 172 -12.20 -28.56 61.74
CA HIS A 172 -13.57 -28.15 61.43
C HIS A 172 -13.64 -26.85 60.63
N PHE A 173 -12.70 -25.92 60.84
CA PHE A 173 -12.71 -24.63 60.15
C PHE A 173 -11.68 -24.57 59.03
N LEU A 174 -10.37 -24.64 59.33
CA LEU A 174 -9.33 -24.44 58.31
C LEU A 174 -9.43 -25.48 57.19
N LEU A 175 -9.59 -26.75 57.53
CA LEU A 175 -9.68 -27.83 56.55
C LEU A 175 -10.93 -27.68 55.67
N THR A 176 -12.10 -27.48 56.28
CA THR A 176 -13.38 -27.28 55.57
C THR A 176 -13.32 -26.08 54.63
N ILE A 177 -12.82 -24.93 55.10
CA ILE A 177 -12.68 -23.71 54.28
C ILE A 177 -11.73 -23.97 53.10
N CYS A 178 -10.57 -24.59 53.36
CA CYS A 178 -9.62 -24.93 52.30
C CYS A 178 -10.20 -25.90 51.27
N SER A 179 -10.94 -26.91 51.69
CA SER A 179 -11.61 -27.88 50.81
C SER A 179 -12.70 -27.23 49.97
N ILE A 180 -13.51 -26.34 50.54
CA ILE A 180 -14.55 -25.59 49.79
C ILE A 180 -13.91 -24.67 48.74
N ILE A 181 -12.80 -24.01 49.08
CA ILE A 181 -12.09 -23.09 48.16
C ILE A 181 -11.31 -23.86 47.07
N ALA A 182 -10.97 -25.13 47.29
CA ALA A 182 -10.13 -25.92 46.37
C ALA A 182 -10.70 -25.99 44.95
N PHE A 183 -11.99 -26.29 44.79
CA PHE A 183 -12.61 -26.38 43.47
C PHE A 183 -12.72 -25.01 42.76
N PRO A 184 -13.25 -23.94 43.39
CA PRO A 184 -13.21 -22.58 42.82
C PRO A 184 -11.81 -22.13 42.44
N TYR A 185 -10.79 -22.48 43.23
CA TYR A 185 -9.41 -22.15 42.95
C TYR A 185 -8.86 -22.88 41.73
N VAL A 186 -9.08 -24.20 41.62
CA VAL A 186 -8.67 -24.97 40.42
C VAL A 186 -9.34 -24.40 39.17
N PHE A 187 -10.63 -24.08 39.24
CA PHE A 187 -11.35 -23.46 38.13
C PHE A 187 -10.83 -22.06 37.79
N TYR A 188 -10.50 -21.25 38.81
CA TYR A 188 -9.85 -19.96 38.63
C TYR A 188 -8.54 -20.09 37.85
N ILE A 189 -7.70 -21.08 38.17
CA ILE A 189 -6.45 -21.31 37.44
C ILE A 189 -6.70 -21.78 36.01
N LEU A 190 -7.57 -22.77 35.80
CA LEU A 190 -7.94 -23.21 34.46
C LEU A 190 -8.44 -22.07 33.57
N ARG A 191 -9.20 -21.13 34.15
CA ARG A 191 -9.63 -19.92 33.45
C ARG A 191 -8.47 -18.99 33.17
N GLN A 192 -7.59 -18.74 34.14
CA GLN A 192 -6.43 -17.86 33.99
C GLN A 192 -5.36 -18.40 33.02
N THR A 193 -5.32 -19.71 32.78
CA THR A 193 -4.40 -20.32 31.81
C THR A 193 -4.93 -20.31 30.38
N LYS A 194 -6.16 -19.83 30.13
CA LYS A 194 -6.67 -19.67 28.76
C LYS A 194 -5.90 -18.55 28.05
N PRO A 195 -5.40 -18.78 26.81
CA PRO A 195 -4.60 -17.81 26.08
C PRO A 195 -5.25 -16.42 25.98
N THR A 196 -6.54 -16.36 25.67
CA THR A 196 -7.29 -15.09 25.55
C THR A 196 -7.28 -14.28 26.84
N ASN A 197 -7.48 -14.92 28.00
CA ASN A 197 -7.45 -14.24 29.30
C ASN A 197 -6.04 -13.73 29.65
N ILE A 198 -4.99 -14.44 29.21
CA ILE A 198 -3.61 -14.04 29.42
C ILE A 198 -3.31 -12.78 28.59
N ILE A 199 -3.69 -12.78 27.32
CA ILE A 199 -3.52 -11.62 26.43
C ILE A 199 -4.27 -10.41 26.98
N SER A 200 -5.57 -10.56 27.30
CA SER A 200 -6.35 -9.47 27.88
C SER A 200 -5.75 -8.97 29.18
N ARG A 201 -5.15 -9.84 30.00
CA ARG A 201 -4.47 -9.43 31.23
C ARG A 201 -3.20 -8.65 30.95
N ILE A 202 -2.37 -9.07 30.00
CA ILE A 202 -1.16 -8.36 29.60
C ILE A 202 -1.54 -6.98 29.05
N TYR A 203 -2.51 -6.93 28.15
CA TYR A 203 -3.06 -5.69 27.59
C TYR A 203 -3.54 -4.73 28.69
N ASN A 204 -4.47 -5.16 29.55
CA ASN A 204 -5.02 -4.30 30.61
C ASN A 204 -3.94 -3.83 31.59
N THR A 205 -3.02 -4.73 31.99
CA THR A 205 -1.92 -4.36 32.89
C THR A 205 -1.00 -3.32 32.25
N ASN A 206 -0.71 -3.45 30.95
CA ASN A 206 0.10 -2.48 30.23
C ASN A 206 -0.63 -1.13 30.10
N MET A 207 -1.93 -1.14 29.81
CA MET A 207 -2.73 0.07 29.73
C MET A 207 -2.82 0.78 31.09
N ASP A 208 -2.95 0.05 32.20
CA ASP A 208 -2.90 0.61 33.55
C ASP A 208 -1.54 1.28 33.81
N GLN A 209 -0.45 0.66 33.38
CA GLN A 209 0.90 1.23 33.51
C GLN A 209 1.08 2.49 32.68
N ILE A 210 0.65 2.48 31.42
CA ILE A 210 0.69 3.65 30.52
C ILE A 210 -0.14 4.79 31.12
N THR A 211 -1.37 4.50 31.56
CA THR A 211 -2.25 5.50 32.20
C THR A 211 -1.61 6.06 33.45
N ALA A 212 -0.97 5.22 34.27
CA ALA A 212 -0.27 5.67 35.48
C ALA A 212 0.87 6.66 35.18
N LEU A 213 1.51 6.63 34.00
CA LEU A 213 2.56 7.59 33.61
C LEU A 213 2.07 9.04 33.65
N THR A 214 0.78 9.27 33.41
CA THR A 214 0.15 10.61 33.44
C THR A 214 -0.11 11.11 34.86
N SER A 215 0.01 10.25 35.88
CA SER A 215 -0.30 10.60 37.26
C SER A 215 0.63 11.66 37.85
N LYS A 216 0.09 12.50 38.74
CA LYS A 216 0.86 13.51 39.51
C LYS A 216 2.07 12.91 40.23
N ARG A 217 1.91 11.67 40.75
CA ARG A 217 2.99 10.93 41.42
C ARG A 217 4.13 10.62 40.46
N ASN A 218 3.84 10.04 39.30
CA ASN A 218 4.89 9.67 38.35
C ASN A 218 5.55 10.91 37.74
N ARG A 219 4.81 12.01 37.55
CA ARG A 219 5.38 13.31 37.18
C ARG A 219 6.38 13.83 38.21
N ALA A 220 6.08 13.71 39.50
CA ALA A 220 7.01 14.11 40.57
C ALA A 220 8.29 13.25 40.60
N LEU A 221 8.20 11.98 40.18
CA LEU A 221 9.31 11.03 40.18
C LEU A 221 10.11 10.98 38.87
N ALA A 222 9.69 11.71 37.83
CA ALA A 222 10.27 11.66 36.49
C ALA A 222 11.73 12.16 36.40
N HIS A 223 12.24 12.81 37.46
CA HIS A 223 13.64 13.24 37.56
C HIS A 223 14.58 12.12 38.07
N ILE A 224 14.05 10.98 38.52
CA ILE A 224 14.83 9.87 39.10
C ILE A 224 15.09 8.82 38.01
N PRO A 225 16.35 8.67 37.52
CA PRO A 225 16.64 7.81 36.37
C PRO A 225 16.24 6.34 36.57
N ALA A 226 16.43 5.79 37.78
CA ALA A 226 16.08 4.40 38.08
C ALA A 226 14.57 4.13 38.02
N VAL A 227 13.73 5.13 38.37
CA VAL A 227 12.27 5.00 38.29
C VAL A 227 11.83 5.05 36.82
N VAL A 228 12.37 5.99 36.05
CA VAL A 228 12.09 6.10 34.60
C VAL A 228 12.52 4.85 33.86
N GLU A 229 13.72 4.32 34.12
CA GLU A 229 14.21 3.09 33.51
C GLU A 229 13.29 1.89 33.81
N HIS A 230 12.82 1.77 35.06
CA HIS A 230 11.88 0.72 35.44
C HIS A 230 10.53 0.86 34.72
N GLN A 231 9.98 2.08 34.64
CA GLN A 231 8.73 2.35 33.94
C GLN A 231 8.83 2.05 32.44
N GLN A 232 9.87 2.55 31.77
CA GLN A 232 10.15 2.26 30.36
C GLN A 232 10.29 0.77 30.09
N TYR A 233 11.05 0.06 30.93
CA TYR A 233 11.24 -1.38 30.79
C TYR A 233 9.93 -2.16 30.93
N THR A 234 9.06 -1.76 31.85
CA THR A 234 7.84 -2.53 32.15
C THR A 234 6.84 -2.46 31.00
N ILE A 235 6.64 -1.27 30.40
CA ILE A 235 5.77 -1.12 29.22
C ILE A 235 6.36 -1.83 27.98
N PHE A 236 7.68 -1.94 27.89
CA PHE A 236 8.38 -2.70 26.84
C PHE A 236 8.19 -4.20 26.99
N GLU A 237 8.32 -4.71 28.21
CA GLU A 237 8.18 -6.13 28.50
C GLU A 237 6.79 -6.65 28.14
N ALA A 238 5.74 -5.84 28.32
CA ALA A 238 4.39 -6.20 27.89
C ALA A 238 4.31 -6.41 26.37
N LEU A 239 4.90 -5.53 25.57
CA LEU A 239 4.95 -5.70 24.10
C LEU A 239 5.77 -6.92 23.69
N ASN A 240 6.90 -7.18 24.38
CA ASN A 240 7.71 -8.37 24.12
C ASN A 240 6.93 -9.66 24.46
N GLN A 241 6.18 -9.68 25.56
CA GLN A 241 5.35 -10.83 25.92
C GLN A 241 4.24 -11.10 24.90
N LEU A 242 3.62 -10.04 24.36
CA LEU A 242 2.64 -10.18 23.30
C LEU A 242 3.26 -10.74 22.01
N ASP A 243 4.43 -10.27 21.58
CA ASP A 243 5.14 -10.83 20.42
C ASP A 243 5.60 -12.28 20.65
N ASP A 244 6.12 -12.58 21.85
CA ASP A 244 6.49 -13.94 22.26
C ASP A 244 5.26 -14.88 22.10
N ILE A 245 4.09 -14.51 22.63
CA ILE A 245 2.87 -15.33 22.52
C ILE A 245 2.41 -15.45 21.06
N LEU A 246 2.54 -14.38 20.27
CA LEU A 246 2.17 -14.40 18.85
C LEU A 246 3.01 -15.41 18.07
N GLU A 247 4.31 -15.53 18.37
CA GLU A 247 5.23 -16.47 17.72
C GLU A 247 4.85 -17.93 17.95
N PHE A 248 4.43 -18.30 19.17
CA PHE A 248 4.12 -19.69 19.52
C PHE A 248 2.63 -20.06 19.36
N SER A 249 1.77 -19.09 19.03
CA SER A 249 0.35 -19.37 18.78
C SER A 249 0.14 -20.10 17.46
N SER A 250 -0.64 -21.18 17.49
CA SER A 250 -1.14 -21.86 16.28
C SER A 250 -2.47 -21.32 15.78
N PHE A 251 -3.23 -20.59 16.61
CA PHE A 251 -4.57 -20.10 16.28
C PHE A 251 -4.51 -18.71 15.67
N LYS A 252 -5.17 -18.53 14.51
CA LYS A 252 -5.18 -17.26 13.78
C LYS A 252 -5.92 -16.16 14.54
N GLU A 253 -7.04 -16.50 15.16
CA GLU A 253 -7.86 -15.58 15.94
C GLU A 253 -7.04 -14.98 17.08
N LEU A 254 -6.23 -15.81 17.75
CA LEU A 254 -5.37 -15.35 18.84
C LEU A 254 -4.29 -14.38 18.34
N LYS A 255 -3.70 -14.65 17.17
CA LYS A 255 -2.72 -13.75 16.55
C LYS A 255 -3.36 -12.42 16.17
N ALA A 256 -4.57 -12.45 15.64
CA ALA A 256 -5.35 -11.27 15.30
C ALA A 256 -5.63 -10.41 16.54
N ASP A 257 -6.13 -11.02 17.63
CA ASP A 257 -6.39 -10.34 18.91
C ASP A 257 -5.12 -9.65 19.44
N ILE A 258 -3.96 -10.31 19.38
CA ILE A 258 -2.68 -9.73 19.82
C ILE A 258 -2.28 -8.52 18.96
N VAL A 259 -2.35 -8.65 17.64
CA VAL A 259 -2.01 -7.55 16.71
C VAL A 259 -2.92 -6.34 16.96
N HIS A 260 -4.21 -6.59 17.17
CA HIS A 260 -5.19 -5.56 17.50
C HIS A 260 -4.88 -4.90 18.86
N ASP A 261 -4.65 -5.69 19.92
CA ASP A 261 -4.35 -5.17 21.25
C ASP A 261 -3.04 -4.37 21.29
N MET A 262 -2.03 -4.78 20.52
CA MET A 262 -0.79 -4.00 20.35
C MET A 262 -1.05 -2.65 19.69
N SER A 263 -1.87 -2.63 18.63
CA SER A 263 -2.28 -1.39 17.95
C SER A 263 -3.09 -0.48 18.88
N LEU A 264 -4.11 -1.01 19.54
CA LEU A 264 -4.98 -0.26 20.44
C LEU A 264 -4.21 0.32 21.63
N THR A 265 -3.28 -0.45 22.21
CA THR A 265 -2.34 0.04 23.23
C THR A 265 -1.59 1.26 22.72
N LEU A 266 -1.07 1.20 21.49
CA LEU A 266 -0.27 2.27 20.94
C LEU A 266 -1.11 3.50 20.61
N GLN A 267 -2.32 3.33 20.08
CA GLN A 267 -3.26 4.43 19.86
C GLN A 267 -3.55 5.19 21.16
N ASN A 268 -3.83 4.46 22.24
CA ASN A 268 -4.07 5.05 23.56
C ASN A 268 -2.82 5.73 24.11
N TYR A 269 -1.64 5.14 23.93
CA TYR A 269 -0.37 5.77 24.31
C TYR A 269 -0.14 7.10 23.58
N ILE A 270 -0.37 7.15 22.26
CA ILE A 270 -0.22 8.38 21.45
C ILE A 270 -1.10 9.51 22.00
N ARG A 271 -2.37 9.22 22.33
CA ARG A 271 -3.32 10.18 22.89
C ARG A 271 -2.90 10.70 24.28
N LEU A 272 -2.33 9.84 25.11
CA LEU A 272 -1.88 10.17 26.47
C LEU A 272 -0.49 10.81 26.54
N LYS A 273 0.29 10.72 25.45
CA LYS A 273 1.70 11.13 25.39
C LYS A 273 1.95 12.55 25.89
N LYS A 274 1.06 13.49 25.52
CA LYS A 274 1.14 14.92 25.91
C LYS A 274 1.08 15.16 27.42
N ASP A 275 0.49 14.23 28.18
CA ASP A 275 0.33 14.34 29.64
C ASP A 275 1.46 13.67 30.43
N ILE A 276 2.33 12.92 29.73
CA ILE A 276 3.49 12.24 30.32
C ILE A 276 4.62 13.26 30.57
N ALA A 277 5.32 13.10 31.70
CA ALA A 277 6.41 14.00 32.06
C ALA A 277 7.57 13.94 31.04
N PRO A 278 8.13 15.08 30.57
CA PRO A 278 9.18 15.09 29.56
C PRO A 278 10.41 14.24 29.91
N GLY A 279 10.77 14.17 31.19
CA GLY A 279 11.89 13.35 31.68
C GLY A 279 11.74 11.85 31.42
N PHE A 280 10.51 11.37 31.23
CA PHE A 280 10.23 9.98 30.87
C PHE A 280 10.77 9.61 29.48
N PHE A 281 10.94 10.56 28.56
CA PHE A 281 11.36 10.26 27.19
C PHE A 281 12.89 10.16 27.03
N ASN A 282 13.65 10.43 28.10
CA ASN A 282 15.09 10.21 28.11
C ASN A 282 15.38 8.71 28.07
N VAL A 283 16.00 8.23 26.99
CA VAL A 283 16.10 6.79 26.71
C VAL A 283 17.11 6.15 27.66
N SER A 284 16.62 5.30 28.56
CA SER A 284 17.45 4.63 29.58
C SER A 284 18.43 3.61 28.97
N PRO A 285 19.55 3.30 29.65
CA PRO A 285 20.48 2.26 29.23
C PRO A 285 19.81 0.91 28.94
N LYS A 286 18.80 0.53 29.74
CA LYS A 286 18.06 -0.72 29.52
C LYS A 286 17.26 -0.72 28.21
N VAL A 287 16.66 0.41 27.82
CA VAL A 287 16.01 0.56 26.51
C VAL A 287 17.03 0.53 25.37
N ARG A 288 18.19 1.19 25.54
CA ARG A 288 19.25 1.23 24.50
C ARG A 288 19.82 -0.17 24.19
N THR A 289 19.77 -1.09 25.15
CA THR A 289 20.29 -2.46 25.01
C THR A 289 19.22 -3.47 24.57
N ASP A 290 17.96 -3.06 24.42
CA ASP A 290 16.89 -3.89 23.90
C ASP A 290 17.17 -4.30 22.44
N ILE A 291 16.84 -5.55 22.07
CA ILE A 291 17.11 -6.14 20.75
C ILE A 291 16.50 -5.31 19.61
N SER A 292 15.39 -4.62 19.87
CA SER A 292 14.76 -3.73 18.89
C SER A 292 15.61 -2.50 18.56
N PHE A 293 16.52 -2.08 19.44
CA PHE A 293 17.30 -0.84 19.29
C PHE A 293 18.81 -1.05 19.18
N LYS A 294 19.33 -2.27 19.39
CA LYS A 294 20.78 -2.55 19.30
C LYS A 294 21.43 -2.08 18.00
N THR A 295 20.70 -2.06 16.89
CA THR A 295 21.21 -1.64 15.57
C THR A 295 20.97 -0.16 15.25
N MET A 296 20.38 0.62 16.16
CA MET A 296 20.03 2.04 15.98
C MET A 296 21.03 2.99 16.67
N VAL A 297 22.29 2.59 16.78
CA VAL A 297 23.35 3.40 17.38
C VAL A 297 23.46 4.73 16.63
N GLY A 298 23.29 5.85 17.36
CA GLY A 298 23.31 7.20 16.80
C GLY A 298 21.93 7.85 16.58
N GLN A 299 20.83 7.09 16.66
CA GLN A 299 19.46 7.60 16.46
C GLN A 299 18.72 7.91 17.78
N PHE A 300 19.32 7.59 18.93
CA PHE A 300 18.70 7.81 20.24
C PHE A 300 18.37 9.28 20.53
N GLY A 301 19.23 10.22 20.12
CA GLY A 301 18.97 11.64 20.33
C GLY A 301 17.76 12.17 19.54
N GLU A 302 17.53 11.64 18.34
CA GLU A 302 16.33 11.96 17.56
C GLU A 302 15.07 11.35 18.19
N MET A 303 15.19 10.10 18.67
CA MET A 303 14.10 9.42 19.35
C MET A 303 13.69 10.09 20.68
N GLU A 304 14.65 10.64 21.42
CA GLU A 304 14.41 11.46 22.62
C GLU A 304 13.71 12.78 22.27
N ARG A 305 14.16 13.48 21.21
CA ARG A 305 13.52 14.71 20.73
C ARG A 305 12.09 14.50 20.25
N ASN A 306 11.86 13.45 19.46
CA ASN A 306 10.55 13.12 18.91
C ASN A 306 9.68 12.35 19.93
N GLN A 307 10.24 12.05 21.10
CA GLN A 307 9.59 11.30 22.19
C GLN A 307 8.99 9.96 21.71
N SER A 308 9.64 9.29 20.75
CA SER A 308 9.02 8.26 19.91
C SER A 308 9.46 6.83 20.20
N PHE A 309 10.16 6.60 21.33
CA PHE A 309 10.82 5.32 21.58
C PHE A 309 9.82 4.14 21.74
N TYR A 310 8.65 4.38 22.31
CA TYR A 310 7.64 3.34 22.51
C TYR A 310 6.94 2.99 21.20
N GLU A 311 6.60 4.00 20.41
CA GLU A 311 6.03 3.86 19.07
C GLU A 311 6.98 3.09 18.17
N GLN A 312 8.26 3.45 18.14
CA GLN A 312 9.27 2.76 17.34
C GLN A 312 9.47 1.30 17.76
N LYS A 313 9.40 1.00 19.07
CA LYS A 313 9.45 -0.37 19.58
C LYS A 313 8.29 -1.19 19.01
N CYS A 314 7.07 -0.69 19.17
CA CYS A 314 5.86 -1.36 18.71
C CYS A 314 5.86 -1.55 17.18
N PHE A 315 6.17 -0.50 16.40
CA PHE A 315 6.24 -0.61 14.94
C PHE A 315 7.25 -1.63 14.44
N ARG A 316 8.37 -1.79 15.15
CA ARG A 316 9.38 -2.78 14.78
C ARG A 316 8.89 -4.20 15.07
N LEU A 317 8.19 -4.42 16.19
CA LEU A 317 7.55 -5.71 16.47
C LEU A 317 6.48 -6.01 15.42
N LEU A 318 5.55 -5.09 15.15
CA LEU A 318 4.52 -5.25 14.11
C LEU A 318 5.14 -5.48 12.72
N GLY A 319 6.23 -4.78 12.38
CA GLY A 319 6.95 -5.00 11.12
C GLY A 319 7.58 -6.40 11.03
N ASN A 320 8.16 -6.92 12.11
CA ASN A 320 8.67 -8.30 12.15
C ASN A 320 7.54 -9.32 12.07
N VAL A 321 6.43 -9.09 12.79
CA VAL A 321 5.22 -9.90 12.74
C VAL A 321 4.70 -9.98 11.31
N TYR A 322 4.58 -8.84 10.63
CA TYR A 322 4.16 -8.79 9.23
C TYR A 322 5.04 -9.67 8.31
N ILE A 323 6.37 -9.55 8.43
CA ILE A 323 7.31 -10.33 7.59
C ILE A 323 7.17 -11.82 7.88
N ARG A 324 7.07 -12.22 9.16
CA ARG A 324 6.91 -13.62 9.57
C ARG A 324 5.60 -14.21 9.04
N LEU A 325 4.49 -13.49 9.18
CA LEU A 325 3.18 -13.90 8.67
C LEU A 325 3.19 -14.04 7.14
N LEU A 326 3.82 -13.08 6.47
CA LEU A 326 4.02 -13.10 5.01
C LEU A 326 4.81 -14.33 4.56
N GLU A 327 5.93 -14.64 5.23
CA GLU A 327 6.78 -15.80 4.91
C GLU A 327 6.09 -17.14 5.20
N HIS A 328 5.17 -17.19 6.17
CA HIS A 328 4.34 -18.36 6.48
C HIS A 328 3.08 -18.49 5.61
N GLY A 329 2.80 -17.52 4.71
CA GLY A 329 1.61 -17.52 3.88
C GLY A 329 0.31 -17.18 4.61
N GLU A 330 0.38 -16.58 5.80
CA GLU A 330 -0.77 -16.08 6.58
C GLU A 330 -1.15 -14.67 6.09
N PHE A 331 -1.57 -14.57 4.82
CA PHE A 331 -1.80 -13.29 4.13
C PHE A 331 -2.93 -12.43 4.72
N ASP A 332 -3.94 -13.08 5.29
CA ASP A 332 -5.03 -12.43 6.02
C ASP A 332 -4.51 -11.65 7.23
N LEU A 333 -3.63 -12.28 8.03
CA LEU A 333 -3.04 -11.67 9.21
C LEU A 333 -1.97 -10.62 8.85
N SER A 334 -1.16 -10.84 7.81
CA SER A 334 -0.21 -9.80 7.35
C SER A 334 -0.95 -8.57 6.84
N SER A 335 -2.07 -8.76 6.14
CA SER A 335 -2.94 -7.67 5.70
C SER A 335 -3.54 -6.91 6.88
N MET A 336 -3.95 -7.62 7.95
CA MET A 336 -4.42 -6.99 9.18
C MET A 336 -3.39 -6.06 9.81
N VAL A 337 -2.10 -6.46 9.85
CA VAL A 337 -1.03 -5.60 10.37
C VAL A 337 -0.90 -4.30 9.57
N ALA A 338 -1.07 -4.34 8.24
CA ALA A 338 -1.08 -3.14 7.41
C ALA A 338 -2.30 -2.24 7.69
N GLY A 339 -3.46 -2.84 7.98
CA GLY A 339 -4.66 -2.10 8.39
C GLY A 339 -4.50 -1.42 9.76
N GLU A 340 -3.91 -2.11 10.73
CA GLU A 340 -3.59 -1.51 12.02
C GLU A 340 -2.56 -0.37 11.88
N MET A 341 -1.58 -0.51 10.97
CA MET A 341 -0.64 0.58 10.65
C MET A 341 -1.35 1.82 10.08
N ALA A 342 -2.37 1.65 9.22
CA ALA A 342 -3.17 2.75 8.71
C ALA A 342 -3.96 3.45 9.83
N THR A 343 -4.51 2.67 10.76
CA THR A 343 -5.28 3.17 11.92
C THR A 343 -4.39 3.94 12.90
N LEU A 344 -3.16 3.47 13.12
CA LEU A 344 -2.14 4.21 13.87
C LEU A 344 -1.75 5.51 13.16
N GLY A 345 -1.72 5.48 11.82
CA GLY A 345 -1.56 6.66 10.97
C GLY A 345 -2.63 7.71 11.22
N LEU A 346 -3.90 7.31 11.19
CA LEU A 346 -5.03 8.19 11.50
C LEU A 346 -4.90 8.79 12.91
N THR A 347 -4.59 7.96 13.91
CA THR A 347 -4.43 8.44 15.29
C THR A 347 -3.29 9.47 15.41
N ALA A 348 -2.18 9.27 14.70
CA ALA A 348 -1.08 10.25 14.67
C ALA A 348 -1.49 11.57 14.00
N ILE A 349 -2.33 11.51 12.97
CA ILE A 349 -2.88 12.69 12.28
C ILE A 349 -3.85 13.44 13.19
N GLU A 350 -4.75 12.73 13.89
CA GLU A 350 -5.73 13.30 14.83
C GLU A 350 -5.07 14.01 16.02
N GLU A 351 -3.94 13.50 16.50
CA GLU A 351 -3.15 14.13 17.58
C GLU A 351 -2.07 15.11 17.06
N ASP A 352 -2.13 15.50 15.78
CA ASP A 352 -1.21 16.45 15.12
C ASP A 352 0.29 16.13 15.29
N ASN A 353 0.63 14.84 15.44
CA ASN A 353 2.00 14.37 15.65
C ASN A 353 2.70 14.11 14.31
N THR A 354 3.25 15.18 13.72
CA THR A 354 3.85 15.17 12.38
C THR A 354 5.05 14.22 12.28
N GLU A 355 5.92 14.20 13.29
CA GLU A 355 7.09 13.31 13.33
C GLU A 355 6.67 11.82 13.33
N LEU A 356 5.54 11.50 13.96
CA LEU A 356 5.02 10.13 13.96
C LEU A 356 4.41 9.75 12.61
N VAL A 357 3.74 10.67 11.93
CA VAL A 357 3.25 10.47 10.55
C VAL A 357 4.42 10.14 9.61
N ASP A 358 5.55 10.84 9.74
CA ASP A 358 6.78 10.54 9.00
C ASP A 358 7.30 9.12 9.26
N ILE A 359 7.33 8.70 10.53
CA ILE A 359 7.73 7.34 10.91
C ILE A 359 6.78 6.32 10.27
N ILE A 360 5.48 6.56 10.26
CA ILE A 360 4.47 5.64 9.69
C ILE A 360 4.63 5.51 8.16
N ILE A 361 4.92 6.60 7.45
CA ILE A 361 5.27 6.55 6.02
C ILE A 361 6.49 5.65 5.79
N ILE A 362 7.53 5.79 6.61
CA ILE A 362 8.71 4.91 6.54
C ILE A 362 8.33 3.45 6.78
N ARG A 363 7.39 3.17 7.70
CA ARG A 363 6.90 1.81 7.95
C ARG A 363 6.17 1.25 6.74
N PHE A 364 5.21 1.95 6.15
CA PHE A 364 4.54 1.49 4.92
C PHE A 364 5.52 1.18 3.79
N ASN A 365 6.50 2.07 3.55
CA ASN A 365 7.53 1.86 2.54
C ASN A 365 8.42 0.63 2.86
N THR A 366 8.70 0.39 4.14
CA THR A 366 9.42 -0.83 4.57
C THR A 366 8.60 -2.08 4.28
N LEU A 367 7.30 -2.09 4.61
CA LEU A 367 6.39 -3.20 4.33
C LEU A 367 6.29 -3.48 2.82
N LEU A 368 6.20 -2.42 1.99
CA LEU A 368 6.16 -2.52 0.52
C LEU A 368 7.41 -3.22 0.01
N ARG A 369 8.59 -2.78 0.44
CA ARG A 369 9.85 -3.38 0.02
C ARG A 369 9.92 -4.89 0.30
N PHE A 370 9.50 -5.32 1.50
CA PHE A 370 9.48 -6.76 1.83
C PHE A 370 8.40 -7.52 1.06
N ALA A 371 7.23 -6.93 0.86
CA ALA A 371 6.15 -7.53 0.07
C ALA A 371 6.51 -7.70 -1.40
N ILE A 372 7.21 -6.72 -2.02
CA ILE A 372 7.73 -6.81 -3.39
C ILE A 372 8.72 -7.96 -3.48
N LYS A 373 9.71 -8.01 -2.58
CA LYS A 373 10.70 -9.10 -2.55
C LYS A 373 10.04 -10.47 -2.45
N HIS A 374 9.04 -10.62 -1.58
CA HIS A 374 8.28 -11.86 -1.43
C HIS A 374 7.47 -12.19 -2.70
N GLY A 375 6.70 -11.23 -3.21
CA GLY A 375 5.84 -11.41 -4.37
C GLY A 375 6.62 -11.81 -5.61
N VAL A 376 7.78 -11.19 -5.85
CA VAL A 376 8.66 -11.53 -6.98
C VAL A 376 9.28 -12.92 -6.79
N ARG A 377 9.77 -13.26 -5.59
CA ARG A 377 10.43 -14.56 -5.35
C ARG A 377 9.46 -15.74 -5.51
N ASN A 378 8.23 -15.57 -5.06
CA ASN A 378 7.25 -16.65 -4.96
C ASN A 378 6.13 -16.56 -6.02
N ASN A 379 6.14 -15.55 -6.90
CA ASN A 379 5.07 -15.21 -7.85
C ASN A 379 3.68 -15.13 -7.18
N GLU A 380 3.64 -14.55 -5.97
CA GLU A 380 2.47 -14.50 -5.09
C GLU A 380 2.23 -13.06 -4.60
N PRO A 381 1.44 -12.26 -5.34
CA PRO A 381 1.30 -10.84 -5.08
C PRO A 381 0.09 -10.48 -4.20
N ARG A 382 -0.72 -11.45 -3.71
CA ARG A 382 -1.94 -11.15 -2.91
C ARG A 382 -1.71 -10.20 -1.75
N ASN A 383 -0.60 -10.34 -1.04
CA ASN A 383 -0.30 -9.44 0.07
C ASN A 383 0.05 -8.00 -0.39
N LEU A 384 0.63 -7.82 -1.59
CA LEU A 384 0.82 -6.49 -2.18
C LEU A 384 -0.49 -5.84 -2.57
N TYR A 385 -1.47 -6.65 -2.99
CA TYR A 385 -2.83 -6.17 -3.21
C TYR A 385 -3.30 -5.51 -1.90
N ASN A 386 -3.44 -6.23 -0.80
CA ASN A 386 -3.98 -5.62 0.43
C ASN A 386 -3.13 -4.50 1.02
N LEU A 387 -1.79 -4.60 0.96
CA LEU A 387 -0.91 -3.53 1.44
C LEU A 387 -1.11 -2.22 0.66
N GLY A 388 -1.25 -2.28 -0.67
CA GLY A 388 -1.51 -1.10 -1.50
C GLY A 388 -2.81 -0.39 -1.09
N PHE A 389 -3.85 -1.15 -0.75
CA PHE A 389 -5.11 -0.60 -0.26
C PHE A 389 -4.99 0.12 1.08
N TYR A 390 -4.35 -0.50 2.07
CA TYR A 390 -4.20 0.15 3.37
C TYR A 390 -3.29 1.37 3.31
N TYR A 391 -2.29 1.36 2.43
CA TYR A 391 -1.51 2.57 2.18
C TYR A 391 -2.35 3.66 1.51
N GLY A 392 -3.18 3.30 0.52
CA GLY A 392 -4.17 4.19 -0.09
C GLY A 392 -5.12 4.81 0.93
N ASN A 393 -5.67 4.02 1.86
CA ASN A 393 -6.53 4.52 2.94
C ASN A 393 -5.79 5.48 3.88
N PHE A 394 -4.55 5.16 4.26
CA PHE A 394 -3.73 6.10 5.04
C PHE A 394 -3.51 7.43 4.31
N ILE A 395 -3.29 7.40 2.99
CA ILE A 395 -3.16 8.62 2.18
C ILE A 395 -4.48 9.40 2.12
N LYS A 396 -5.63 8.71 2.07
CA LYS A 396 -6.94 9.38 2.19
C LYS A 396 -7.10 10.12 3.51
N TYR A 397 -6.71 9.51 4.63
CA TYR A 397 -6.70 10.21 5.93
C TYR A 397 -5.81 11.46 5.90
N LEU A 398 -4.65 11.41 5.22
CA LEU A 398 -3.81 12.60 5.03
C LEU A 398 -4.51 13.69 4.19
N VAL A 399 -5.31 13.30 3.20
CA VAL A 399 -6.11 14.24 2.37
C VAL A 399 -7.21 14.89 3.19
N GLU A 400 -8.00 14.10 3.91
CA GLU A 400 -9.10 14.59 4.76
C GLU A 400 -8.62 15.62 5.80
N HIS A 401 -7.39 15.43 6.31
CA HIS A 401 -6.74 16.34 7.27
C HIS A 401 -5.78 17.38 6.65
N LYS A 402 -5.82 17.57 5.33
CA LYS A 402 -5.03 18.60 4.59
C LYS A 402 -3.51 18.54 4.82
N LYS A 403 -2.95 17.35 5.02
CA LYS A 403 -1.50 17.13 5.19
C LYS A 403 -0.78 17.06 3.82
N ILE A 404 -0.83 18.17 3.07
CA ILE A 404 -0.40 18.27 1.66
C ILE A 404 1.01 17.68 1.38
N ASP A 405 2.02 18.07 2.16
CA ASP A 405 3.40 17.62 1.91
C ASP A 405 3.59 16.11 2.14
N HIS A 406 2.79 15.52 3.04
CA HIS A 406 2.80 14.08 3.27
C HIS A 406 2.15 13.35 2.10
N VAL A 407 1.01 13.85 1.59
CA VAL A 407 0.35 13.31 0.40
C VAL A 407 1.28 13.34 -0.81
N LYS A 408 1.97 14.46 -1.05
CA LYS A 408 2.96 14.59 -2.14
C LYS A 408 4.06 13.53 -2.05
N ARG A 409 4.63 13.33 -0.85
CA ARG A 409 5.65 12.29 -0.62
C ARG A 409 5.10 10.88 -0.82
N CYS A 410 3.90 10.59 -0.34
CA CYS A 410 3.27 9.30 -0.54
C CYS A 410 3.00 8.99 -2.01
N PHE A 411 2.51 9.95 -2.81
CA PHE A 411 2.36 9.78 -4.26
C PHE A 411 3.69 9.49 -4.95
N MET A 412 4.75 10.23 -4.60
CA MET A 412 6.10 9.95 -5.09
C MET A 412 6.54 8.52 -4.76
N TYR A 413 6.32 8.04 -3.52
CA TYR A 413 6.66 6.66 -3.14
C TYR A 413 5.82 5.62 -3.87
N LEU A 414 4.49 5.82 -4.00
CA LEU A 414 3.63 4.94 -4.77
C LEU A 414 4.09 4.81 -6.23
N ARG A 415 4.48 5.92 -6.86
CA ARG A 415 5.05 5.93 -8.21
C ARG A 415 6.38 5.18 -8.27
N ILE A 416 7.31 5.41 -7.35
CA ILE A 416 8.59 4.68 -7.28
C ILE A 416 8.37 3.18 -7.16
N TYR A 417 7.52 2.74 -6.23
CA TYR A 417 7.26 1.31 -6.03
C TYR A 417 6.42 0.71 -7.15
N GLY A 418 5.47 1.44 -7.73
CA GLY A 418 4.71 1.02 -8.92
C GLY A 418 5.63 0.73 -10.11
N VAL A 419 6.60 1.61 -10.35
CA VAL A 419 7.65 1.41 -11.37
C VAL A 419 8.54 0.21 -11.06
N GLU A 420 8.94 0.02 -9.80
CA GLU A 420 9.74 -1.15 -9.39
C GLU A 420 8.98 -2.47 -9.62
N ILE A 421 7.70 -2.50 -9.23
CA ILE A 421 6.80 -3.65 -9.44
C ILE A 421 6.62 -3.93 -10.93
N PHE A 422 6.40 -2.89 -11.74
CA PHE A 422 6.27 -3.00 -13.19
C PHE A 422 7.51 -3.65 -13.83
N LYS A 423 8.72 -3.21 -13.45
CA LYS A 423 9.99 -3.79 -13.93
C LYS A 423 10.09 -5.28 -13.63
N HIS A 424 9.60 -5.71 -12.47
CA HIS A 424 9.57 -7.14 -12.10
C HIS A 424 8.49 -7.95 -12.80
N GLY A 425 7.49 -7.32 -13.43
CA GLY A 425 6.40 -7.98 -14.14
C GLY A 425 6.85 -8.90 -15.29
N SER A 426 7.99 -8.58 -15.92
CA SER A 426 8.61 -9.43 -16.95
C SER A 426 9.00 -10.82 -16.44
N ASN A 427 9.43 -10.91 -15.18
CA ASN A 427 9.81 -12.16 -14.53
C ASN A 427 8.65 -12.82 -13.76
N SER A 428 7.71 -12.01 -13.27
CA SER A 428 6.56 -12.44 -12.46
C SER A 428 5.30 -11.73 -12.98
N PRO A 429 4.59 -12.31 -13.97
CA PRO A 429 3.48 -11.64 -14.65
C PRO A 429 2.34 -11.19 -13.74
N ALA A 430 2.15 -11.87 -12.60
CA ALA A 430 1.14 -11.50 -11.61
C ALA A 430 1.40 -10.12 -10.96
N MET A 431 2.63 -9.60 -11.05
CA MET A 431 2.99 -8.27 -10.55
C MET A 431 2.40 -7.13 -11.39
N TYR A 432 2.08 -7.34 -12.69
CA TYR A 432 1.46 -6.29 -13.51
C TYR A 432 0.11 -5.86 -12.95
N PHE A 433 -0.68 -6.81 -12.44
CA PHE A 433 -1.94 -6.49 -11.78
C PHE A 433 -1.74 -5.59 -10.55
N ILE A 434 -0.63 -5.71 -9.81
CA ILE A 434 -0.36 -4.84 -8.66
C ILE A 434 -0.08 -3.40 -9.09
N VAL A 435 0.45 -3.18 -10.30
CA VAL A 435 0.60 -1.81 -10.83
C VAL A 435 -0.77 -1.17 -11.01
N ASP A 436 -1.75 -1.91 -11.54
CA ASP A 436 -3.15 -1.46 -11.65
C ASP A 436 -3.73 -1.13 -10.27
N VAL A 437 -3.39 -1.91 -9.25
CA VAL A 437 -3.84 -1.68 -7.87
C VAL A 437 -3.31 -0.37 -7.32
N ILE A 438 -2.03 -0.09 -7.50
CA ILE A 438 -1.42 1.18 -7.08
C ILE A 438 -2.09 2.35 -7.81
N ALA A 439 -2.26 2.24 -9.13
CA ALA A 439 -2.95 3.25 -9.93
C ALA A 439 -4.42 3.44 -9.50
N THR A 440 -5.10 2.37 -9.08
CA THR A 440 -6.47 2.42 -8.56
C THR A 440 -6.54 3.23 -7.27
N GLU A 441 -5.62 2.99 -6.33
CA GLU A 441 -5.59 3.76 -5.08
C GLU A 441 -5.21 5.22 -5.33
N MET A 442 -4.29 5.51 -6.25
CA MET A 442 -3.97 6.89 -6.68
C MET A 442 -5.17 7.60 -7.31
N LYS A 443 -5.92 6.91 -8.19
CA LYS A 443 -7.17 7.41 -8.79
C LYS A 443 -8.18 7.81 -7.72
N LYS A 444 -8.47 6.92 -6.77
CA LYS A 444 -9.41 7.21 -5.68
C LYS A 444 -8.99 8.42 -4.84
N VAL A 445 -7.69 8.58 -4.60
CA VAL A 445 -7.18 9.74 -3.85
C VAL A 445 -7.30 11.03 -4.69
N LEU A 446 -7.06 10.98 -6.00
CA LEU A 446 -7.24 12.14 -6.89
C LEU A 446 -8.70 12.59 -6.97
N GLU A 447 -9.64 11.65 -7.03
CA GLU A 447 -11.09 11.93 -6.94
C GLU A 447 -11.43 12.58 -5.60
N GLN A 448 -10.87 12.10 -4.48
CA GLN A 448 -11.07 12.71 -3.16
C GLN A 448 -10.49 14.13 -3.08
N ILE A 449 -9.27 14.35 -3.59
CA ILE A 449 -8.62 15.67 -3.65
C ILE A 449 -9.52 16.68 -4.40
N TYR A 450 -10.14 16.25 -5.50
CA TYR A 450 -11.11 17.07 -6.23
C TYR A 450 -12.33 17.41 -5.36
N HIS A 451 -12.97 16.39 -4.77
CA HIS A 451 -14.17 16.57 -3.95
C HIS A 451 -13.92 17.45 -2.72
N ASP A 452 -12.72 17.40 -2.14
CA ASP A 452 -12.32 18.23 -1.00
C ASP A 452 -11.92 19.66 -1.40
N GLY A 453 -11.95 20.01 -2.70
CA GLY A 453 -11.69 21.35 -3.21
C GLY A 453 -10.25 21.81 -3.00
N TRP A 454 -9.28 20.90 -3.14
CA TRP A 454 -7.86 21.24 -3.04
C TRP A 454 -7.41 22.15 -4.19
N ASP A 455 -6.26 22.81 -4.00
CA ASP A 455 -5.66 23.65 -5.02
C ASP A 455 -5.31 22.87 -6.30
N VAL A 456 -5.63 23.47 -7.44
CA VAL A 456 -5.49 22.87 -8.78
C VAL A 456 -4.03 22.54 -9.10
N GLU A 457 -3.05 23.31 -8.61
CA GLU A 457 -1.63 23.00 -8.81
C GLU A 457 -1.21 21.75 -8.04
N ILE A 458 -1.75 21.56 -6.83
CA ILE A 458 -1.48 20.36 -6.03
C ILE A 458 -2.04 19.13 -6.74
N GLN A 459 -3.30 19.20 -7.19
CA GLN A 459 -3.93 18.12 -7.94
C GLN A 459 -3.19 17.81 -9.25
N ASN A 460 -2.70 18.85 -9.95
CA ASN A 460 -1.83 18.70 -11.12
C ASN A 460 -0.53 17.97 -10.79
N GLY A 461 0.10 18.29 -9.65
CA GLY A 461 1.29 17.58 -9.19
C GLY A 461 1.00 16.09 -8.99
N MET A 462 -0.08 15.76 -8.29
CA MET A 462 -0.46 14.37 -7.97
C MET A 462 -0.90 13.58 -9.22
N LEU A 463 -1.60 14.22 -10.15
CA LEU A 463 -1.92 13.61 -11.44
C LEU A 463 -0.65 13.27 -12.23
N GLY A 464 0.34 14.16 -12.22
CA GLY A 464 1.63 13.92 -12.88
C GLY A 464 2.37 12.69 -12.35
N GLU A 465 2.24 12.39 -11.05
CA GLU A 465 2.79 11.19 -10.43
C GLU A 465 2.06 9.92 -10.91
N MET A 466 0.72 9.95 -11.00
CA MET A 466 -0.08 8.80 -11.47
C MET A 466 0.20 8.46 -12.94
N LEU A 467 0.41 9.46 -13.79
CA LEU A 467 0.68 9.25 -15.22
C LEU A 467 2.02 8.54 -15.48
N GLN A 468 2.98 8.58 -14.54
CA GLN A 468 4.30 7.96 -14.70
C GLN A 468 4.39 6.52 -14.15
N VAL A 469 3.31 5.98 -13.58
CA VAL A 469 3.33 4.67 -12.90
C VAL A 469 3.61 3.51 -13.87
N ASP A 470 3.07 3.59 -15.09
CA ASP A 470 3.22 2.58 -16.15
C ASP A 470 4.25 2.95 -17.22
N SER A 471 4.75 4.20 -17.21
CA SER A 471 5.68 4.75 -18.19
C SER A 471 6.86 5.45 -17.50
N PRO A 472 7.80 4.71 -16.88
CA PRO A 472 8.92 5.32 -16.17
C PRO A 472 9.86 6.09 -17.13
N PRO A 473 10.38 7.27 -16.75
CA PRO A 473 11.22 8.10 -17.63
C PRO A 473 12.48 7.40 -18.17
N ASP A 474 13.04 6.46 -17.41
CA ASP A 474 14.27 5.73 -17.74
C ASP A 474 14.01 4.40 -18.48
N PHE A 475 12.77 4.15 -18.93
CA PHE A 475 12.38 2.88 -19.54
C PHE A 475 12.01 3.09 -21.01
N ASN A 476 12.72 2.40 -21.92
CA ASN A 476 12.39 2.49 -23.34
C ASN A 476 11.11 1.70 -23.61
N LYS A 477 10.04 2.38 -24.05
CA LYS A 477 8.78 1.74 -24.42
C LYS A 477 8.94 0.73 -25.57
N GLU A 478 9.98 0.87 -26.39
CA GLU A 478 10.31 -0.09 -27.46
C GLU A 478 10.79 -1.45 -26.93
N ASP A 479 11.34 -1.49 -25.72
CA ASP A 479 11.81 -2.73 -25.08
C ASP A 479 10.65 -3.51 -24.42
N MET A 480 9.45 -2.93 -24.35
CA MET A 480 8.27 -3.60 -23.81
C MET A 480 7.71 -4.61 -24.80
N ALA A 481 7.34 -5.79 -24.29
CA ALA A 481 6.53 -6.72 -25.06
C ALA A 481 5.24 -6.01 -25.49
N ARG A 482 4.98 -5.98 -26.80
CA ARG A 482 3.82 -5.29 -27.40
C ARG A 482 2.48 -5.67 -26.73
N GLY A 483 2.36 -6.90 -26.23
CA GLY A 483 1.19 -7.38 -25.50
C GLY A 483 0.95 -6.68 -24.15
N VAL A 484 2.00 -6.20 -23.47
CA VAL A 484 1.89 -5.44 -22.21
C VAL A 484 1.38 -4.02 -22.50
N LEU A 485 1.87 -3.38 -23.57
CA LEU A 485 1.34 -2.08 -24.03
C LEU A 485 -0.14 -2.18 -24.42
N ILE A 486 -0.53 -3.26 -25.07
CA ILE A 486 -1.91 -3.47 -25.54
C ILE A 486 -2.88 -3.76 -24.38
N ASN A 487 -2.43 -4.49 -23.35
CA ASN A 487 -3.27 -4.88 -22.21
C ASN A 487 -2.82 -4.21 -20.91
N ASN A 488 -2.72 -2.87 -20.94
CA ASN A 488 -2.31 -2.08 -19.79
C ASN A 488 -3.52 -1.65 -18.95
N GLY A 489 -3.69 -2.23 -17.76
CA GLY A 489 -4.77 -1.88 -16.85
C GLY A 489 -4.64 -0.48 -16.25
N VAL A 490 -3.43 0.08 -16.15
CA VAL A 490 -3.21 1.47 -15.75
C VAL A 490 -3.83 2.44 -16.75
N ARG A 491 -3.73 2.17 -18.05
CA ARG A 491 -4.42 2.98 -19.08
C ARG A 491 -5.94 2.97 -18.91
N VAL A 492 -6.52 1.83 -18.54
CA VAL A 492 -7.96 1.72 -18.23
C VAL A 492 -8.34 2.63 -17.07
N LEU A 493 -7.51 2.68 -16.02
CA LEU A 493 -7.74 3.51 -14.84
C LEU A 493 -7.54 5.00 -15.12
N GLN A 494 -6.54 5.36 -15.93
CA GLN A 494 -6.32 6.73 -16.41
C GLN A 494 -7.47 7.20 -17.30
N PHE A 495 -7.99 6.36 -18.19
CA PHE A 495 -9.22 6.65 -18.93
C PHE A 495 -10.38 6.89 -17.96
N GLY A 496 -10.61 5.97 -17.02
CA GLY A 496 -11.66 6.13 -16.01
C GLY A 496 -11.56 7.45 -15.23
N LEU A 497 -10.33 7.89 -14.90
CA LEU A 497 -10.10 9.19 -14.26
C LEU A 497 -10.34 10.38 -15.21
N ALA A 498 -10.00 10.25 -16.49
CA ALA A 498 -10.32 11.27 -17.49
C ALA A 498 -11.83 11.44 -17.68
N LEU A 499 -12.59 10.35 -17.67
CA LEU A 499 -14.06 10.39 -17.73
C LEU A 499 -14.65 11.13 -16.53
N PHE A 500 -14.14 10.85 -15.33
CA PHE A 500 -14.50 11.59 -14.12
C PHE A 500 -14.25 13.09 -14.28
N TYR A 501 -13.03 13.50 -14.66
CA TYR A 501 -12.72 14.92 -14.84
C TYR A 501 -13.52 15.58 -15.96
N GLN A 502 -13.88 14.82 -16.99
CA GLN A 502 -14.69 15.33 -18.08
C GLN A 502 -16.12 15.60 -17.64
N ARG A 503 -16.73 14.71 -16.86
CA ARG A 503 -18.03 14.93 -16.21
C ARG A 503 -18.02 16.20 -15.36
N GLU A 504 -16.94 16.39 -14.60
CA GLU A 504 -16.73 17.54 -13.73
C GLU A 504 -16.31 18.83 -14.47
N GLY A 505 -16.18 18.80 -15.80
CA GLY A 505 -15.83 19.97 -16.62
C GLY A 505 -14.37 20.42 -16.53
N MET A 506 -13.49 19.60 -15.96
CA MET A 506 -12.07 19.92 -15.73
C MET A 506 -11.20 19.60 -16.96
N ASN A 507 -11.41 20.35 -18.05
CA ASN A 507 -10.78 20.10 -19.35
C ASN A 507 -9.24 20.04 -19.32
N ASP A 508 -8.58 20.83 -18.48
CA ASP A 508 -7.11 20.83 -18.38
C ASP A 508 -6.56 19.47 -17.93
N PHE A 509 -7.23 18.80 -16.99
CA PHE A 509 -6.83 17.46 -16.54
C PHE A 509 -7.14 16.41 -17.60
N VAL A 510 -8.29 16.51 -18.27
CA VAL A 510 -8.67 15.62 -19.39
C VAL A 510 -7.64 15.69 -20.50
N ASP A 511 -7.25 16.91 -20.89
CA ASP A 511 -6.28 17.15 -21.97
C ASP A 511 -4.88 16.64 -21.60
N ARG A 512 -4.51 16.72 -20.32
CA ARG A 512 -3.23 16.20 -19.84
C ARG A 512 -3.19 14.67 -19.90
N ILE A 513 -4.25 14.00 -19.45
CA ILE A 513 -4.34 12.53 -19.55
C ILE A 513 -4.38 12.12 -21.03
N ALA A 514 -5.15 12.83 -21.87
CA ALA A 514 -5.25 12.52 -23.29
C ALA A 514 -3.91 12.64 -24.02
N LYS A 515 -3.10 13.66 -23.69
CA LYS A 515 -1.73 13.82 -24.24
C LYS A 515 -0.81 12.70 -23.78
N ASP A 516 -0.87 12.28 -22.53
CA ASP A 516 -0.04 11.19 -22.00
C ASP A 516 -0.39 9.82 -22.63
N VAL A 517 -1.68 9.57 -22.89
CA VAL A 517 -2.13 8.40 -23.68
C VAL A 517 -1.62 8.49 -25.12
N LEU A 518 -1.61 9.68 -25.70
CA LEU A 518 -1.22 9.91 -27.09
C LEU A 518 0.25 9.57 -27.36
N ASP A 519 1.12 9.61 -26.35
CA ASP A 519 2.51 9.16 -26.47
C ASP A 519 2.62 7.68 -26.91
N ASP A 520 1.61 6.86 -26.65
CA ASP A 520 1.60 5.46 -27.07
C ASP A 520 1.41 5.30 -28.59
N LEU A 521 0.90 6.34 -29.29
CA LEU A 521 0.68 6.31 -30.74
C LEU A 521 1.98 6.11 -31.52
N GLU A 522 3.08 6.73 -31.08
CA GLU A 522 4.38 6.63 -31.75
C GLU A 522 4.94 5.20 -31.68
N VAL A 523 4.73 4.51 -30.56
CA VAL A 523 5.23 3.16 -30.32
C VAL A 523 4.32 2.09 -30.94
N LEU A 524 3.00 2.28 -30.88
CA LEU A 524 2.02 1.27 -31.31
C LEU A 524 1.69 1.33 -32.80
N GLY A 525 1.77 2.53 -33.40
CA GLY A 525 1.23 2.83 -34.73
C GLY A 525 -0.29 3.07 -34.70
N GLU A 526 -0.80 3.76 -35.73
CA GLU A 526 -2.17 4.27 -35.79
C GLU A 526 -3.25 3.17 -35.66
N ALA A 527 -3.13 2.05 -36.37
CA ALA A 527 -4.14 0.98 -36.29
C ALA A 527 -4.17 0.30 -34.92
N THR A 528 -3.00 -0.02 -34.36
CA THR A 528 -2.91 -0.67 -33.04
C THR A 528 -3.38 0.27 -31.94
N PHE A 529 -2.99 1.55 -31.99
CA PHE A 529 -3.45 2.57 -31.05
C PHE A 529 -4.98 2.71 -31.09
N SER A 530 -5.57 2.75 -32.28
CA SER A 530 -7.03 2.81 -32.45
C SER A 530 -7.72 1.59 -31.84
N GLN A 531 -7.14 0.38 -32.02
CA GLN A 531 -7.65 -0.84 -31.40
C GLN A 531 -7.56 -0.81 -29.87
N VAL A 532 -6.47 -0.30 -29.31
CA VAL A 532 -6.28 -0.17 -27.85
C VAL A 532 -7.31 0.79 -27.26
N ILE A 533 -7.60 1.92 -27.92
CA ILE A 533 -8.68 2.84 -27.51
C ILE A 533 -10.02 2.10 -27.45
N GLU A 534 -10.35 1.32 -28.49
CA GLU A 534 -11.59 0.54 -28.55
C GLU A 534 -11.66 -0.52 -27.45
N MET A 535 -10.59 -1.28 -27.25
CA MET A 535 -10.52 -2.31 -26.21
C MET A 535 -10.67 -1.71 -24.81
N THR A 536 -9.98 -0.58 -24.55
CA THR A 536 -10.04 0.12 -23.26
C THR A 536 -11.45 0.67 -23.01
N SER A 537 -12.06 1.29 -24.01
CA SER A 537 -13.42 1.83 -23.96
C SER A 537 -14.44 0.72 -23.70
N ASN A 538 -14.35 -0.40 -24.42
CA ASN A 538 -15.22 -1.56 -24.21
C ASN A 538 -15.04 -2.15 -22.81
N ARG A 539 -13.81 -2.24 -22.30
CA ARG A 539 -13.55 -2.74 -20.95
C ARG A 539 -14.22 -1.87 -19.89
N LEU A 540 -14.17 -0.55 -20.02
CA LEU A 540 -14.86 0.39 -19.12
C LEU A 540 -16.38 0.27 -19.23
N LEU A 541 -16.89 0.12 -20.45
CA LEU A 541 -18.34 0.00 -20.73
C LEU A 541 -18.95 -1.28 -20.13
N PHE A 542 -18.24 -2.42 -20.21
CA PHE A 542 -18.75 -3.71 -19.73
C PHE A 542 -18.36 -4.03 -18.28
N SER A 543 -17.46 -3.28 -17.68
CA SER A 543 -17.11 -3.44 -16.27
C SER A 543 -18.28 -2.96 -15.42
N GLY A 544 -18.93 -3.87 -14.66
CA GLY A 544 -19.88 -3.52 -13.61
C GLY A 544 -19.17 -3.18 -12.29
N PRO A 545 -19.87 -2.61 -11.29
CA PRO A 545 -19.29 -2.21 -10.01
C PRO A 545 -18.70 -3.39 -9.21
N THR A 546 -19.18 -4.60 -9.48
CA THR A 546 -18.76 -5.82 -8.81
C THR A 546 -18.29 -6.90 -9.80
N PHE A 547 -17.27 -7.66 -9.42
CA PHE A 547 -16.88 -8.92 -10.05
C PHE A 547 -17.83 -10.06 -9.65
N TRP A 548 -17.85 -11.12 -10.46
CA TRP A 548 -18.60 -12.36 -10.17
C TRP A 548 -17.86 -13.29 -9.18
N GLU A 549 -16.60 -12.97 -8.86
CA GLU A 549 -15.75 -13.67 -7.89
C GLU A 549 -15.56 -12.83 -6.64
N ASP A 550 -15.44 -13.51 -5.49
CA ASP A 550 -14.97 -12.88 -4.26
C ASP A 550 -13.44 -12.82 -4.28
N THR A 551 -12.90 -11.64 -4.01
CA THR A 551 -11.46 -11.37 -3.96
C THR A 551 -11.07 -11.11 -2.51
N ASP A 552 -9.76 -10.97 -2.24
CA ASP A 552 -9.28 -10.59 -0.90
C ASP A 552 -9.87 -9.25 -0.39
N ARG A 553 -10.54 -8.47 -1.26
CA ARG A 553 -11.20 -7.20 -0.95
C ARG A 553 -12.71 -7.22 -1.24
N GLY A 554 -13.36 -8.38 -1.15
CA GLY A 554 -14.75 -8.52 -1.55
C GLY A 554 -14.88 -8.65 -3.08
N ASN A 555 -15.97 -8.16 -3.65
CA ASN A 555 -16.22 -8.25 -5.08
C ASN A 555 -15.98 -6.94 -5.85
N LEU A 556 -15.21 -5.97 -5.33
CA LEU A 556 -15.01 -4.68 -6.00
C LEU A 556 -14.30 -4.84 -7.36
N ASN A 557 -14.87 -4.28 -8.42
CA ASN A 557 -14.19 -4.19 -9.71
C ASN A 557 -13.37 -2.89 -9.83
N ILE A 558 -12.04 -3.02 -9.82
CA ILE A 558 -11.14 -1.86 -9.90
C ILE A 558 -11.22 -1.10 -11.24
N TYR A 559 -11.71 -1.74 -12.30
CA TYR A 559 -11.86 -1.14 -13.63
C TYR A 559 -13.24 -0.54 -13.87
N TYR A 560 -14.13 -0.57 -12.88
CA TYR A 560 -15.43 0.09 -12.97
C TYR A 560 -15.29 1.62 -12.92
N THR A 561 -16.13 2.30 -13.70
CA THR A 561 -16.37 3.74 -13.60
C THR A 561 -17.87 3.99 -13.65
N SER A 562 -18.36 4.97 -12.89
CA SER A 562 -19.75 5.44 -13.00
C SER A 562 -19.99 6.29 -14.25
N ASP A 563 -18.91 6.76 -14.89
CA ASP A 563 -18.94 7.82 -15.92
C ASP A 563 -18.88 7.23 -17.34
N GLN A 564 -19.59 6.11 -17.55
CA GLN A 564 -19.60 5.38 -18.82
C GLN A 564 -20.20 6.20 -19.98
N ASP A 565 -21.08 7.16 -19.67
CA ASP A 565 -21.68 8.10 -20.61
C ASP A 565 -20.67 9.06 -21.25
N GLN A 566 -19.53 9.27 -20.60
CA GLN A 566 -18.45 10.15 -21.11
C GLN A 566 -17.52 9.45 -22.12
N ILE A 567 -17.60 8.13 -22.26
CA ILE A 567 -16.67 7.31 -23.06
C ILE A 567 -16.58 7.80 -24.50
N ASP A 568 -17.72 7.97 -25.18
CA ASP A 568 -17.74 8.33 -26.61
C ASP A 568 -17.10 9.69 -26.87
N SER A 569 -17.42 10.68 -26.04
CA SER A 569 -16.84 12.02 -26.14
C SER A 569 -15.33 12.05 -25.88
N PHE A 570 -14.84 11.29 -24.89
CA PHE A 570 -13.40 11.21 -24.62
C PHE A 570 -12.66 10.47 -25.75
N LYS A 571 -13.25 9.39 -26.26
CA LYS A 571 -12.75 8.65 -27.42
C LYS A 571 -12.64 9.53 -28.65
N GLN A 572 -13.66 10.35 -28.94
CA GLN A 572 -13.62 11.31 -30.04
C GLN A 572 -12.46 12.30 -29.86
N ARG A 573 -12.27 12.84 -28.65
CA ARG A 573 -11.16 13.75 -28.33
C ARG A 573 -9.80 13.10 -28.60
N LEU A 574 -9.60 11.84 -28.21
CA LEU A 574 -8.36 11.11 -28.48
C LEU A 574 -8.11 10.93 -29.99
N TYR A 575 -9.13 10.62 -30.79
CA TYR A 575 -8.97 10.52 -32.24
C TYR A 575 -8.66 11.85 -32.91
N GLU A 576 -9.27 12.95 -32.47
CA GLU A 576 -8.98 14.29 -32.99
C GLU A 576 -7.53 14.72 -32.68
N LEU A 577 -7.05 14.43 -31.47
CA LEU A 577 -5.66 14.66 -31.06
C LEU A 577 -4.69 13.78 -31.86
N ALA A 578 -4.99 12.49 -32.03
CA ALA A 578 -4.20 11.57 -32.84
C ALA A 578 -4.13 12.01 -34.30
N GLN A 579 -5.25 12.42 -34.89
CA GLN A 579 -5.29 12.95 -36.24
C GLN A 579 -4.40 14.18 -36.37
N THR A 580 -4.47 15.11 -35.42
CA THR A 580 -3.68 16.34 -35.44
C THR A 580 -2.19 16.03 -35.32
N GLN A 581 -1.80 15.12 -34.43
CA GLN A 581 -0.41 14.67 -34.28
C GLN A 581 0.11 13.98 -35.54
N LEU A 582 -0.64 13.02 -36.10
CA LEU A 582 -0.25 12.31 -37.33
C LEU A 582 -0.13 13.26 -38.53
N LYS A 583 -1.07 14.19 -38.70
CA LYS A 583 -0.99 15.24 -39.72
C LYS A 583 0.25 16.09 -39.54
N LYS A 584 0.54 16.54 -38.32
CA LYS A 584 1.73 17.35 -38.01
C LYS A 584 3.02 16.59 -38.30
N THR A 585 3.17 15.37 -37.78
CA THR A 585 4.37 14.54 -37.94
C THR A 585 4.61 14.19 -39.42
N THR A 586 3.57 13.80 -40.15
CA THR A 586 3.66 13.50 -41.59
C THR A 586 4.01 14.76 -42.39
N THR A 587 3.38 15.90 -42.07
CA THR A 587 3.66 17.19 -42.72
C THR A 587 5.12 17.59 -42.54
N VAL A 588 5.67 17.44 -41.33
CA VAL A 588 7.09 17.73 -41.06
C VAL A 588 8.01 16.76 -41.80
N LYS A 589 7.71 15.45 -41.76
CA LYS A 589 8.52 14.39 -42.39
C LYS A 589 8.66 14.58 -43.91
N TYR A 590 7.57 14.95 -44.59
CA TYR A 590 7.55 15.09 -46.06
C TYR A 590 7.47 16.53 -46.57
N LYS A 591 7.47 17.54 -45.67
CA LYS A 591 7.34 18.97 -46.00
C LYS A 591 6.08 19.27 -46.81
N LEU A 592 4.93 18.80 -46.32
CA LEU A 592 3.66 18.93 -47.02
C LEU A 592 3.02 20.31 -46.83
N THR A 593 2.23 20.74 -47.82
CA THR A 593 1.30 21.87 -47.65
C THR A 593 0.00 21.38 -46.99
N PRO A 594 -0.85 22.29 -46.45
CA PRO A 594 -2.14 21.88 -45.90
C PRO A 594 -3.02 21.10 -46.90
N ALA A 595 -3.05 21.52 -48.17
CA ALA A 595 -3.81 20.84 -49.22
C ALA A 595 -3.27 19.43 -49.53
N GLU A 596 -1.94 19.27 -49.56
CA GLU A 596 -1.30 17.96 -49.76
C GLU A 596 -1.55 17.01 -48.58
N MET A 597 -1.49 17.51 -47.35
CA MET A 597 -1.74 16.69 -46.16
C MET A 597 -3.21 16.27 -46.06
N GLU A 598 -4.17 17.15 -46.37
CA GLU A 598 -5.59 16.76 -46.39
C GLU A 598 -5.87 15.70 -47.46
N LEU A 599 -5.27 15.85 -48.64
CA LEU A 599 -5.39 14.85 -49.71
C LEU A 599 -4.76 13.50 -49.29
N LEU A 600 -3.57 13.52 -48.71
CA LEU A 600 -2.91 12.31 -48.20
C LEU A 600 -3.74 11.65 -47.09
N TRP A 601 -4.35 12.46 -46.22
CA TRP A 601 -5.23 12.00 -45.15
C TRP A 601 -6.47 11.32 -45.70
N GLU A 602 -7.17 11.95 -46.65
CA GLU A 602 -8.32 11.38 -47.35
C GLU A 602 -7.95 10.04 -48.01
N MET A 603 -6.85 10.00 -48.78
CA MET A 603 -6.36 8.77 -49.40
C MET A 603 -6.12 7.67 -48.35
N SER A 604 -5.56 8.02 -47.19
CA SER A 604 -5.33 7.04 -46.11
C SER A 604 -6.65 6.43 -45.61
N ARG A 605 -7.74 7.20 -45.56
CA ARG A 605 -9.06 6.72 -45.09
C ARG A 605 -9.76 5.80 -46.07
N MET A 606 -9.34 5.78 -47.34
CA MET A 606 -9.85 4.86 -48.36
C MET A 606 -9.21 3.47 -48.27
N THR A 607 -8.09 3.32 -47.55
CA THR A 607 -7.46 2.01 -47.32
C THR A 607 -8.24 1.17 -46.32
N LYS A 608 -8.06 -0.15 -46.38
CA LYS A 608 -8.67 -1.09 -45.41
C LYS A 608 -8.21 -0.86 -43.98
N ILE A 609 -6.92 -0.57 -43.78
CA ILE A 609 -6.31 -0.47 -42.44
C ILE A 609 -6.37 0.97 -41.90
N LYS A 610 -6.69 1.95 -42.78
CA LYS A 610 -6.86 3.37 -42.44
C LYS A 610 -5.65 3.92 -41.69
N GLU A 611 -4.48 3.83 -42.31
CA GLU A 611 -3.22 4.35 -41.77
C GLU A 611 -2.56 5.29 -42.75
N VAL A 612 -2.16 6.48 -42.26
CA VAL A 612 -1.42 7.45 -43.10
C VAL A 612 -0.11 6.86 -43.58
N GLU A 613 0.58 6.12 -42.71
CA GLU A 613 1.88 5.54 -43.02
C GLU A 613 1.82 4.52 -44.16
N GLN A 614 0.72 3.79 -44.28
CA GLN A 614 0.53 2.84 -45.38
C GLN A 614 0.46 3.52 -46.74
N ILE A 615 -0.12 4.71 -46.81
CA ILE A 615 -0.13 5.47 -48.07
C ILE A 615 1.20 6.21 -48.26
N SER A 616 1.82 6.74 -47.20
CA SER A 616 3.04 7.55 -47.34
C SER A 616 4.33 6.74 -47.56
N ASN A 617 4.36 5.45 -47.22
CA ASN A 617 5.54 4.60 -47.37
C ASN A 617 5.39 3.52 -48.46
N ASN A 618 4.17 3.16 -48.86
CA ASN A 618 3.92 2.10 -49.83
C ASN A 618 3.34 2.66 -51.13
N ALA A 619 4.22 2.75 -52.14
CA ALA A 619 3.84 3.21 -53.48
C ALA A 619 2.70 2.38 -54.10
N VAL A 620 2.64 1.07 -53.85
CA VAL A 620 1.59 0.20 -54.41
C VAL A 620 0.22 0.60 -53.86
N ASN A 621 0.12 0.82 -52.55
CA ASN A 621 -1.13 1.25 -51.92
C ASN A 621 -1.50 2.68 -52.38
N PHE A 622 -0.52 3.57 -52.50
CA PHE A 622 -0.74 4.92 -53.03
C PHE A 622 -1.35 4.88 -54.44
N GLU A 623 -0.78 4.09 -55.35
CA GLU A 623 -1.30 3.96 -56.72
C GLU A 623 -2.67 3.31 -56.79
N LEU A 624 -2.94 2.31 -55.94
CA LEU A 624 -4.24 1.65 -55.89
C LEU A 624 -5.34 2.65 -55.51
N ILE A 625 -5.13 3.42 -54.44
CA ILE A 625 -6.10 4.43 -53.99
C ILE A 625 -6.19 5.59 -54.98
N LEU A 626 -5.09 5.95 -55.65
CA LEU A 626 -5.10 6.97 -56.68
C LEU A 626 -6.11 6.67 -57.79
N GLY A 627 -6.27 5.39 -58.17
CA GLY A 627 -7.27 4.96 -59.16
C GLY A 627 -8.73 5.06 -58.67
N GLU A 628 -8.95 5.15 -57.36
CA GLU A 628 -10.27 5.22 -56.74
C GLU A 628 -10.73 6.66 -56.45
N LEU A 629 -9.82 7.64 -56.49
CA LEU A 629 -10.15 9.06 -56.28
C LEU A 629 -11.06 9.58 -57.40
N LYS A 630 -12.22 10.14 -57.01
CA LYS A 630 -13.19 10.76 -57.93
C LYS A 630 -13.15 12.28 -57.82
N ASN A 631 -13.39 12.98 -58.93
CA ASN A 631 -13.56 14.45 -58.99
C ASN A 631 -12.34 15.26 -58.45
N ILE A 632 -11.19 15.14 -59.12
CA ILE A 632 -9.99 15.94 -58.83
C ILE A 632 -10.06 17.24 -59.65
N ASP A 633 -10.24 18.37 -58.97
CA ASP A 633 -10.14 19.72 -59.57
C ASP A 633 -8.67 20.13 -59.79
N GLU A 634 -8.44 21.26 -60.44
CA GLU A 634 -7.09 21.73 -60.81
C GLU A 634 -6.18 21.96 -59.58
N VAL A 635 -6.74 22.41 -58.46
CA VAL A 635 -6.00 22.66 -57.20
C VAL A 635 -5.60 21.34 -56.53
N ARG A 636 -6.52 20.37 -56.44
CA ARG A 636 -6.24 19.03 -55.91
C ARG A 636 -5.28 18.26 -56.81
N LEU A 637 -5.32 18.53 -58.12
CA LEU A 637 -4.39 17.94 -59.08
C LEU A 637 -2.95 18.40 -58.83
N GLU A 638 -2.72 19.71 -58.67
CA GLU A 638 -1.40 20.24 -58.35
C GLU A 638 -0.88 19.70 -57.01
N ALA A 639 -1.73 19.65 -55.99
CA ALA A 639 -1.40 19.06 -54.69
C ALA A 639 -1.01 17.58 -54.82
N LEU A 640 -1.75 16.79 -55.62
CA LEU A 640 -1.45 15.38 -55.84
C LEU A 640 -0.10 15.16 -56.55
N ILE A 641 0.19 15.95 -57.59
CA ILE A 641 1.46 15.87 -58.33
C ILE A 641 2.62 16.17 -57.39
N SER A 642 2.51 17.25 -56.61
CA SER A 642 3.54 17.64 -55.64
C SER A 642 3.70 16.60 -54.52
N LEU A 643 2.58 16.09 -53.98
CA LEU A 643 2.57 15.06 -52.95
C LEU A 643 3.33 13.81 -53.41
N ARG A 644 3.03 13.33 -54.62
CA ARG A 644 3.68 12.14 -55.20
C ARG A 644 5.18 12.32 -55.38
N GLU A 645 5.61 13.52 -55.79
CA GLU A 645 7.02 13.86 -55.90
C GLU A 645 7.72 13.84 -54.53
N LYS A 646 7.10 14.46 -53.50
CA LYS A 646 7.62 14.52 -52.13
C LYS A 646 7.73 13.13 -51.48
N LEU A 647 6.78 12.24 -51.76
CA LEU A 647 6.80 10.84 -51.31
C LEU A 647 7.77 9.94 -52.12
N LYS A 648 8.33 10.44 -53.22
CA LYS A 648 9.21 9.71 -54.15
C LYS A 648 8.54 8.47 -54.78
N PHE A 649 7.26 8.60 -55.15
CA PHE A 649 6.49 7.55 -55.84
C PHE A 649 6.40 7.79 -57.34
N ASN A 650 7.55 8.07 -57.95
CA ASN A 650 7.68 8.28 -59.38
C ASN A 650 8.90 7.51 -59.92
N SER A 651 9.01 7.45 -61.24
CA SER A 651 10.03 6.68 -61.96
C SER A 651 11.47 7.11 -61.64
N GLU A 652 11.69 8.28 -61.05
CA GLU A 652 13.01 8.75 -60.60
C GLU A 652 13.46 8.09 -59.28
N ASN A 653 12.59 7.34 -58.61
CA ASN A 653 12.98 6.52 -57.48
C ASN A 653 13.66 5.23 -57.97
N PRO A 654 14.95 5.01 -57.72
CA PRO A 654 15.67 3.84 -58.22
C PRO A 654 15.18 2.51 -57.64
N LYS A 655 14.38 2.54 -56.56
CA LYS A 655 13.80 1.34 -55.92
C LYS A 655 12.38 1.04 -56.39
N LEU A 656 11.76 1.89 -57.20
CA LEU A 656 10.38 1.72 -57.66
C LEU A 656 10.35 0.92 -58.96
N ILE A 657 9.71 -0.26 -58.94
CA ILE A 657 9.36 -0.99 -60.16
C ILE A 657 8.09 -0.35 -60.74
N ILE A 658 8.18 0.10 -61.99
CA ILE A 658 7.07 0.74 -62.68
C ILE A 658 6.10 -0.32 -63.19
N SER A 659 4.89 -0.31 -62.65
CA SER A 659 3.78 -1.19 -63.04
C SER A 659 2.72 -0.47 -63.85
N THR A 660 2.58 0.85 -63.69
CA THR A 660 1.58 1.67 -64.39
C THR A 660 2.21 2.91 -65.01
N SER A 661 1.62 3.38 -66.11
CA SER A 661 2.06 4.61 -66.78
C SER A 661 1.87 5.87 -65.92
N ARG A 662 1.04 5.80 -64.85
CA ARG A 662 0.87 6.88 -63.90
C ARG A 662 2.19 7.19 -63.19
N GLN A 663 3.08 6.22 -62.99
CA GLN A 663 4.32 6.39 -62.22
C GLN A 663 5.44 7.14 -62.96
N VAL A 664 5.23 7.53 -64.21
CA VAL A 664 6.24 8.27 -64.99
C VAL A 664 6.47 9.67 -64.40
N ALA A 665 7.73 10.04 -64.17
CA ALA A 665 8.06 11.35 -63.63
C ALA A 665 7.91 12.47 -64.67
N VAL A 666 7.65 13.68 -64.19
CA VAL A 666 7.75 14.88 -65.02
C VAL A 666 9.20 15.06 -65.47
N GLY A 667 9.41 15.44 -66.73
CA GLY A 667 10.74 15.56 -67.32
C GLY A 667 11.30 14.27 -67.91
N THR A 668 10.66 13.11 -67.71
CA THR A 668 11.06 11.86 -68.37
C THR A 668 10.92 12.00 -69.89
N LEU A 669 11.97 11.58 -70.61
CA LEU A 669 11.97 11.52 -72.07
C LEU A 669 11.24 10.25 -72.52
N LEU A 670 10.20 10.41 -73.33
CA LEU A 670 9.41 9.34 -73.90
C LEU A 670 9.77 9.18 -75.38
N LYS A 671 9.95 7.93 -75.80
CA LYS A 671 9.97 7.52 -77.20
C LYS A 671 8.59 6.96 -77.54
N ILE A 672 7.89 7.62 -78.46
CA ILE A 672 6.50 7.30 -78.80
C ILE A 672 6.48 6.81 -80.24
N MET A 673 6.12 5.55 -80.43
CA MET A 673 5.89 4.95 -81.73
C MET A 673 4.39 4.87 -82.00
N GLY A 674 3.95 5.34 -83.17
CA GLY A 674 2.54 5.31 -83.54
C GLY A 674 2.30 4.87 -84.97
N ASN A 675 1.14 4.25 -85.20
CA ASN A 675 0.64 3.89 -86.52
C ASN A 675 -0.32 4.96 -87.02
N ILE A 676 -0.06 5.51 -88.21
CA ILE A 676 -0.94 6.43 -88.91
C ILE A 676 -1.91 5.60 -89.75
N SER A 677 -3.21 5.87 -89.67
CA SER A 677 -4.22 5.13 -90.43
C SER A 677 -3.90 5.16 -91.93
N GLY A 678 -3.68 3.99 -92.53
CA GLY A 678 -3.40 3.85 -93.96
C GLY A 678 -1.93 3.76 -94.38
N ASN A 679 -0.97 3.67 -93.44
CA ASN A 679 0.46 3.52 -93.76
C ASN A 679 1.14 2.49 -92.83
N ASN A 680 1.70 1.41 -93.39
CA ASN A 680 2.34 0.31 -92.62
C ASN A 680 3.72 0.66 -92.01
N LYS A 681 4.12 1.94 -92.02
CA LYS A 681 5.39 2.40 -91.43
C LYS A 681 5.12 3.06 -90.09
N GLN A 682 5.59 2.43 -89.00
CA GLN A 682 5.66 3.03 -87.68
C GLN A 682 6.52 4.30 -87.73
N GLN A 683 6.01 5.38 -87.14
CA GLN A 683 6.76 6.62 -86.98
C GLN A 683 7.08 6.82 -85.50
N GLU A 684 8.33 7.19 -85.21
CA GLU A 684 8.83 7.48 -83.87
C GLU A 684 8.93 8.99 -83.68
N ILE A 685 8.50 9.47 -82.51
CA ILE A 685 8.72 10.83 -82.06
C ILE A 685 9.26 10.83 -80.62
N GLU A 686 10.01 11.87 -80.29
CA GLU A 686 10.43 12.13 -78.91
C GLU A 686 9.55 13.19 -78.26
N ALA A 687 9.17 12.94 -77.01
CA ALA A 687 8.40 13.89 -76.22
C ALA A 687 8.88 13.90 -74.76
N THR A 688 8.79 15.06 -74.12
CA THR A 688 9.08 15.19 -72.69
C THR A 688 7.80 15.30 -71.90
N VAL A 689 7.66 14.53 -70.83
CA VAL A 689 6.53 14.66 -69.90
C VAL A 689 6.56 16.03 -69.25
N LYS A 690 5.44 16.75 -69.33
CA LYS A 690 5.27 18.07 -68.70
C LYS A 690 4.33 18.03 -67.51
N LEU A 691 3.27 17.24 -67.56
CA LEU A 691 2.40 16.96 -66.42
C LEU A 691 2.02 15.48 -66.47
N ASN A 692 1.95 14.84 -65.31
CA ASN A 692 1.43 13.47 -65.20
C ASN A 692 0.30 13.46 -64.18
N THR A 693 -0.94 13.43 -64.69
CA THR A 693 -2.17 13.55 -63.90
C THR A 693 -2.79 12.17 -63.70
N PRO A 694 -3.83 11.99 -62.88
CA PRO A 694 -4.51 10.69 -62.77
C PRO A 694 -5.22 10.24 -64.04
N ASN A 695 -5.60 11.21 -64.88
CA ASN A 695 -6.41 11.01 -66.08
C ASN A 695 -5.57 10.86 -67.34
N PHE A 696 -4.53 11.70 -67.50
CA PHE A 696 -3.67 11.72 -68.69
C PHE A 696 -2.23 12.11 -68.37
N ILE A 697 -1.31 11.64 -69.23
CA ILE A 697 0.06 12.15 -69.33
C ILE A 697 0.07 13.27 -70.38
N PHE A 698 0.50 14.46 -69.99
CA PHE A 698 0.67 15.60 -70.89
C PHE A 698 2.13 15.71 -71.32
N VAL A 699 2.35 15.69 -72.62
CA VAL A 699 3.69 15.66 -73.21
C VAL A 699 3.91 16.83 -74.15
N LYS A 700 5.14 17.30 -74.21
CA LYS A 700 5.60 18.28 -75.20
C LYS A 700 6.51 17.59 -76.20
N THR A 701 6.13 17.60 -77.48
CA THR A 701 6.94 17.04 -78.57
C THR A 701 8.13 17.95 -78.90
N SER A 702 9.21 17.35 -79.41
CA SER A 702 10.46 18.08 -79.73
C SER A 702 10.31 19.10 -80.85
N THR A 703 9.39 18.88 -81.81
CA THR A 703 9.11 19.81 -82.91
C THR A 703 7.61 19.99 -83.18
N SER A 704 7.23 21.07 -83.88
CA SER A 704 5.86 21.31 -84.35
C SER A 704 5.41 20.38 -85.49
N ALA A 705 6.36 19.73 -86.17
CA ALA A 705 6.07 18.67 -87.13
C ALA A 705 5.65 17.37 -86.41
N ASP A 706 6.28 17.08 -85.26
CA ASP A 706 5.98 15.89 -84.47
C ASP A 706 4.65 16.00 -83.71
N SER A 707 4.21 17.21 -83.37
CA SER A 707 2.88 17.42 -82.79
C SER A 707 1.76 17.06 -83.77
N LYS A 708 1.90 17.45 -85.05
CA LYS A 708 0.94 17.11 -86.12
C LYS A 708 0.96 15.62 -86.46
N LYS A 709 2.08 14.93 -86.30
CA LYS A 709 2.17 13.47 -86.47
C LYS A 709 1.46 12.74 -85.32
N PHE A 710 1.67 13.21 -84.09
CA PHE A 710 1.03 12.65 -82.91
C PHE A 710 -0.49 12.66 -83.00
N ASP A 711 -1.08 13.76 -83.49
CA ASP A 711 -2.54 13.89 -83.69
C ASP A 711 -3.12 12.85 -84.69
N ASN A 712 -2.29 12.27 -85.56
CA ASN A 712 -2.69 11.30 -86.58
C ASN A 712 -2.45 9.84 -86.18
N PHE A 713 -1.96 9.58 -84.95
CA PHE A 713 -1.75 8.22 -84.46
C PHE A 713 -3.06 7.58 -84.02
N SER A 714 -3.25 6.31 -84.38
CA SER A 714 -4.41 5.50 -83.97
C SER A 714 -4.14 4.65 -82.72
N SER A 715 -2.86 4.35 -82.44
CA SER A 715 -2.39 3.64 -81.25
C SER A 715 -0.97 4.09 -80.94
N LEU A 716 -0.58 4.12 -79.66
CA LEU A 716 0.75 4.51 -79.21
C LEU A 716 1.43 3.34 -78.50
N THR A 717 2.67 3.06 -78.87
CA THR A 717 3.60 2.30 -78.05
C THR A 717 4.62 3.27 -77.47
N VAL A 718 4.61 3.42 -76.15
CA VAL A 718 5.47 4.38 -75.44
C VAL A 718 6.55 3.60 -74.71
N SER A 719 7.82 3.90 -75.02
CA SER A 719 8.97 3.39 -74.28
C SER A 719 9.75 4.52 -73.62
N PHE A 720 10.30 4.26 -72.46
CA PHE A 720 11.05 5.26 -71.71
C PHE A 720 12.04 4.61 -70.75
N ARG A 721 13.09 5.36 -70.44
CA ARG A 721 14.08 5.00 -69.43
C ARG A 721 14.13 6.12 -68.39
N PRO A 722 13.79 5.85 -67.13
CA PRO A 722 13.96 6.83 -66.07
C PRO A 722 15.45 7.13 -65.84
N LEU A 723 15.79 8.38 -65.52
CA LEU A 723 17.20 8.82 -65.47
C LEU A 723 18.04 8.03 -64.45
N ARG A 724 17.42 7.63 -63.34
CA ARG A 724 18.07 6.94 -62.22
C ARG A 724 17.90 5.42 -62.23
N GLN A 725 17.30 4.88 -63.29
CA GLN A 725 17.05 3.44 -63.43
C GLN A 725 17.80 2.83 -64.62
N LYS A 726 18.10 1.53 -64.50
CA LYS A 726 18.75 0.74 -65.55
C LYS A 726 17.77 0.00 -66.45
N MET A 727 16.49 -0.04 -66.09
CA MET A 727 15.46 -0.71 -66.87
C MET A 727 14.81 0.24 -67.87
N VAL A 728 14.47 -0.29 -69.04
CA VAL A 728 13.64 0.38 -70.04
C VAL A 728 12.23 -0.20 -69.97
N TYR A 729 11.26 0.69 -69.83
CA TYR A 729 9.85 0.35 -69.65
C TYR A 729 9.07 0.66 -70.92
N GLN A 730 8.02 -0.12 -71.17
CA GLN A 730 7.12 0.06 -72.31
C GLN A 730 5.65 -0.18 -71.95
N PHE A 731 4.76 0.64 -72.48
CA PHE A 731 3.31 0.42 -72.41
C PHE A 731 2.60 0.82 -73.70
N GLU A 732 1.38 0.33 -73.87
CA GLU A 732 0.49 0.69 -74.97
C GLU A 732 -0.58 1.67 -74.47
N ALA A 733 -0.86 2.71 -75.23
CA ALA A 733 -1.82 3.74 -74.86
C ALA A 733 -2.53 4.32 -76.10
N GLU A 734 -3.64 5.01 -75.86
CA GLU A 734 -4.38 5.72 -76.88
C GLU A 734 -4.07 7.23 -76.84
N PRO A 735 -3.89 7.89 -78.00
CA PRO A 735 -3.78 9.34 -78.07
C PRO A 735 -5.16 9.97 -77.82
N GLN A 736 -5.18 11.07 -77.06
CA GLN A 736 -6.43 11.77 -76.69
C GLN A 736 -6.45 13.23 -77.17
N GLY A 737 -5.57 13.56 -78.13
CA GLY A 737 -5.40 14.89 -78.71
C GLY A 737 -4.85 15.94 -77.73
N ALA A 738 -4.74 17.17 -78.21
CA ALA A 738 -4.23 18.29 -77.41
C ALA A 738 -5.20 18.70 -76.30
N GLY A 739 -4.68 18.91 -75.08
CA GLY A 739 -5.41 19.50 -73.98
C GLY A 739 -5.60 21.02 -74.15
N ALA A 740 -6.42 21.63 -73.31
CA ALA A 740 -6.66 23.09 -73.31
C ALA A 740 -5.38 23.92 -73.08
N ASN A 741 -4.34 23.29 -72.52
CA ASN A 741 -3.01 23.86 -72.29
C ASN A 741 -2.06 23.74 -73.51
N GLY A 742 -2.53 23.23 -74.65
CA GLY A 742 -1.73 23.05 -75.87
C GLY A 742 -0.71 21.90 -75.81
N LEU A 743 -0.75 21.06 -74.76
CA LEU A 743 0.08 19.87 -74.62
C LEU A 743 -0.67 18.63 -75.11
N GLN A 744 0.07 17.68 -75.69
CA GLN A 744 -0.51 16.43 -76.20
C GLN A 744 -0.84 15.47 -75.06
N ARG A 745 -2.01 14.80 -75.12
CA ARG A 745 -2.48 13.89 -74.07
C ARG A 745 -2.34 12.43 -74.48
N ILE A 746 -1.80 11.63 -73.56
CA ILE A 746 -1.71 10.17 -73.64
C ILE A 746 -2.58 9.58 -72.52
N ALA A 747 -3.45 8.63 -72.85
CA ALA A 747 -4.22 7.87 -71.86
C ALA A 747 -3.30 6.99 -71.01
N HIS A 748 -3.68 6.74 -69.76
CA HIS A 748 -2.93 5.83 -68.91
C HIS A 748 -3.11 4.37 -69.33
N ALA A 749 -2.00 3.63 -69.31
CA ALA A 749 -1.97 2.18 -69.24
C ALA A 749 -1.85 1.71 -67.79
N ASP A 750 -2.67 0.72 -67.43
CA ASP A 750 -2.64 0.03 -66.13
C ASP A 750 -1.57 -1.06 -66.05
N ALA A 751 -0.90 -1.36 -67.17
CA ALA A 751 0.19 -2.32 -67.24
C ALA A 751 1.39 -1.75 -68.02
N VAL A 752 2.57 -1.84 -67.43
CA VAL A 752 3.86 -1.48 -68.03
C VAL A 752 4.77 -2.70 -67.99
N LYS A 753 5.45 -3.00 -69.10
CA LYS A 753 6.39 -4.11 -69.24
C LYS A 753 7.83 -3.60 -69.18
N ILE A 754 8.73 -4.37 -68.57
CA ILE A 754 10.18 -4.17 -68.70
C ILE A 754 10.60 -4.88 -69.99
N ILE A 755 11.22 -4.13 -70.91
CA ILE A 755 11.62 -4.65 -72.22
C ILE A 755 13.13 -4.83 -72.35
N GLU A 756 13.91 -4.15 -71.51
CA GLU A 756 15.37 -4.18 -71.54
C GLU A 756 15.93 -3.81 -70.15
N GLU A 757 17.04 -4.43 -69.76
CA GLU A 757 17.83 -4.09 -68.57
C GLU A 757 19.28 -3.82 -68.99
N LEU A 758 19.80 -2.63 -68.63
CA LEU A 758 21.10 -2.09 -69.09
C LEU A 758 22.26 -2.28 -68.11
#